data_AF-A0A673BHA8-F1
#
_entry.id   AF-A0A673BHA8-F1
#
_cell.length_a   1.000
_cell.length_b   1.000
_cell.length_c   1.000
_cell.angle_alpha   90.00
_cell.angle_beta   90.00
_cell.angle_gamma   90.00
#
_symmetry.space_group_name_H-M   'P 1'
#
loop_
_entity.id
_entity.type
_entity.pdbx_description
1 polymer ?
#
loop_
_entity_poly.entity_id
_entity_poly.type
_entity_poly.pdbx_seq_one_letter_code
_entity_poly.pdbx_strand_id
1 'polypeptide(L)'
;AKSGIKYRDGMACLWQWRRRVKSEYMRLRQLKRLKKAEEVKNLFMSNRQKIEEQTNLLNSDWSKLRIQSIPLSTSSGPLSVEFGFPSFKPQAIAMRPLSTVAGIPFMYSWSPLQHNFMVEDETFLHNIPYMGDEVLEQDEAFLEELIDNYDGVHGDRGGFFLDLSGSKKIPNEKIFTAIASMFPYKGTTEELKEKYRDLLEPPSPVKLPPLCTPNLDGPFAKSVQREQSLHSFHTLFCRRCFKYDCFLHPFHATPNVYKRKTKEIRMETEPCGVDCFLLQFVDQNMLRSQRSRRRRRQQRPTSSSCPGPSGSTEESKEGDSDHETTSSSEGNSRCQTPTKLRPGDDDGEQQACCVVQWSGAEESLFRVLHGTYFNNFCSIARLIGTKNCKEVYEFAVNEALIHRVPLEDGGISPQKKKRKHRALSSVAPDNSSNQVYNYQPCDHPDHPCDSSCPCVMTQNFCEKFCQCEHECQNRFPGCRCKTQCNTKQCPCYLAVRECDPDLCMTCGAADHWDSKVVSCKNCSIQRGLKKHLLLAPSDVAGWGTFIKEPVQKNEFISEYCGELISQDEADRRGRIYDKYMSSFLFNLNNDFVVDATRKGNKIRFANHSVNPNCYAKVVMVNGDHRIGIFAKRAILQGEELFFDYRYSQADALKYVGIEREVDMT
;
A
#
# COMPACT_ATOMS: atom_id res chain seq x y z
N ALA A 1 -0.31 54.97 -8.06
CA ALA A 1 0.15 54.15 -6.91
C ALA A 1 -1.02 53.72 -6.02
N LYS A 2 -1.70 52.59 -6.31
CA LYS A 2 -2.77 52.02 -5.45
C LYS A 2 -2.74 50.47 -5.34
N SER A 3 -1.64 49.82 -5.75
CA SER A 3 -1.46 48.36 -5.71
C SER A 3 -0.73 47.85 -4.46
N GLY A 4 0.14 48.66 -3.83
CA GLY A 4 1.07 48.20 -2.79
C GLY A 4 0.51 47.97 -1.38
N ILE A 5 -0.78 48.19 -1.13
CA ILE A 5 -1.35 48.14 0.24
C ILE A 5 -1.81 46.72 0.63
N LYS A 6 -2.47 45.98 -0.28
CA LYS A 6 -3.06 44.66 0.03
C LYS A 6 -2.07 43.59 0.50
N TYR A 7 -0.77 43.72 0.18
CA TYR A 7 0.26 42.77 0.63
C TYR A 7 0.71 42.99 2.09
N ARG A 8 0.58 44.20 2.66
CA ARG A 8 1.04 44.48 4.03
C ARG A 8 0.09 43.94 5.11
N ASP A 9 -1.22 43.98 4.88
CA ASP A 9 -2.21 43.49 5.86
C ASP A 9 -2.11 41.97 6.10
N GLY A 10 -1.70 41.20 5.09
CA GLY A 10 -1.53 39.75 5.20
C GLY A 10 -0.45 39.36 6.22
N MET A 11 0.75 39.93 6.11
CA MET A 11 1.87 39.64 7.03
C MET A 11 1.61 40.16 8.45
N ALA A 12 1.02 41.36 8.57
CA ALA A 12 0.64 41.92 9.86
C ALA A 12 -0.34 41.03 10.63
N CYS A 13 -1.30 40.42 9.91
CA CYS A 13 -2.25 39.48 10.49
C CYS A 13 -1.57 38.20 11.02
N LEU A 14 -0.71 37.55 10.20
CA LEU A 14 -0.09 36.26 10.56
C LEU A 14 0.83 36.39 11.79
N TRP A 15 1.63 37.46 11.88
CA TRP A 15 2.53 37.66 13.03
C TRP A 15 1.77 37.85 14.35
N GLN A 16 0.64 38.55 14.33
CA GLN A 16 -0.24 38.68 15.50
C GLN A 16 -0.84 37.33 15.91
N TRP A 17 -1.24 36.48 14.95
CA TRP A 17 -1.70 35.12 15.24
C TRP A 17 -0.60 34.25 15.85
N ARG A 18 0.64 34.25 15.32
CA ARG A 18 1.79 33.55 15.92
C ARG A 18 2.02 33.98 17.38
N ARG A 19 1.98 35.28 17.66
CA ARG A 19 2.15 35.82 19.03
C ARG A 19 1.02 35.37 19.98
N ARG A 20 -0.23 35.35 19.51
CA ARG A 20 -1.39 34.83 20.27
C ARG A 20 -1.27 33.33 20.53
N VAL A 21 -0.94 32.53 19.51
CA VAL A 21 -0.72 31.08 19.63
C VAL A 21 0.38 30.77 20.65
N LYS A 22 1.53 31.46 20.59
CA LYS A 22 2.63 31.29 21.57
C LYS A 22 2.20 31.62 23.00
N SER A 23 1.43 32.70 23.18
CA SER A 23 0.92 33.12 24.49
C SER A 23 -0.07 32.11 25.07
N GLU A 24 -1.05 31.67 24.27
CA GLU A 24 -2.09 30.74 24.71
C GLU A 24 -1.53 29.33 24.93
N TYR A 25 -0.58 28.89 24.09
CA TYR A 25 0.17 27.65 24.31
C TYR A 25 0.86 27.63 25.67
N MET A 26 1.60 28.70 26.03
CA MET A 26 2.28 28.78 27.32
C MET A 26 1.28 28.77 28.49
N ARG A 27 0.15 29.48 28.37
CA ARG A 27 -0.95 29.48 29.36
C ARG A 27 -1.54 28.08 29.56
N LEU A 28 -1.88 27.39 28.47
CA LEU A 28 -2.45 26.04 28.50
C LEU A 28 -1.43 25.00 29.00
N ARG A 29 -0.16 25.13 28.63
CA ARG A 29 0.95 24.28 29.12
C ARG A 29 1.16 24.43 30.63
N GLN A 30 1.14 25.67 31.14
CA GLN A 30 1.25 25.93 32.58
C GLN A 30 0.02 25.39 33.33
N LEU A 31 -1.19 25.56 32.80
CA LEU A 31 -2.41 25.03 33.40
C LEU A 31 -2.44 23.48 33.39
N LYS A 32 -2.05 22.83 32.28
CA LYS A 32 -1.91 21.36 32.22
C LYS A 32 -0.81 20.87 33.17
N ARG A 33 0.34 21.57 33.28
CA ARG A 33 1.42 21.23 34.22
C ARG A 33 0.95 21.30 35.68
N LEU A 34 0.20 22.33 36.05
CA LEU A 34 -0.33 22.48 37.42
C LEU A 34 -1.38 21.42 37.74
N LYS A 35 -2.33 21.15 36.82
CA LYS A 35 -3.34 20.09 37.01
C LYS A 35 -2.69 18.70 37.14
N LYS A 36 -1.74 18.38 36.27
CA LYS A 36 -1.02 17.09 36.31
C LYS A 36 0.04 16.99 37.42
N ALA A 37 0.32 18.04 38.20
CA ALA A 37 1.38 18.02 39.20
C ALA A 37 1.10 16.99 40.31
N GLU A 38 -0.12 16.95 40.83
CA GLU A 38 -0.52 16.00 41.88
C GLU A 38 -0.70 14.57 41.32
N GLU A 39 -1.20 14.43 40.09
CA GLU A 39 -1.23 13.15 39.36
C GLU A 39 0.18 12.56 39.21
N VAL A 40 1.14 13.36 38.74
CA VAL A 40 2.54 12.95 38.55
C VAL A 40 3.23 12.66 39.88
N LYS A 41 2.93 13.42 40.95
CA LYS A 41 3.43 13.15 42.31
C LYS A 41 2.94 11.81 42.85
N ASN A 42 1.65 11.50 42.67
CA ASN A 42 1.09 10.20 43.07
C ASN A 42 1.66 9.04 42.24
N LEU A 43 1.84 9.23 40.93
CA LEU A 43 2.54 8.27 40.07
C LEU A 43 4.01 8.08 40.49
N PHE A 44 4.70 9.15 40.89
CA PHE A 44 6.09 9.09 41.37
C PHE A 44 6.19 8.31 42.68
N MET A 45 5.28 8.52 43.64
CA MET A 45 5.24 7.74 44.89
C MET A 45 4.95 6.26 44.63
N SER A 46 3.99 5.93 43.75
CA SER A 46 3.73 4.54 43.36
C SER A 46 4.92 3.90 42.61
N ASN A 47 5.60 4.66 41.75
CA ASN A 47 6.80 4.18 41.08
C ASN A 47 7.99 4.01 42.04
N ARG A 48 8.09 4.86 43.08
CA ARG A 48 9.10 4.76 44.12
C ARG A 48 8.95 3.48 44.94
N GLN A 49 7.72 3.10 45.30
CA GLN A 49 7.44 1.81 45.96
C GLN A 49 7.91 0.62 45.10
N LYS A 50 7.58 0.62 43.79
CA LYS A 50 8.06 -0.41 42.85
C LYS A 50 9.58 -0.47 42.75
N ILE A 51 10.25 0.69 42.73
CA ILE A 51 11.73 0.77 42.74
C ILE A 51 12.28 0.16 44.04
N GLU A 52 11.69 0.46 45.20
CA GLU A 52 12.13 -0.07 46.48
C GLU A 52 11.89 -1.58 46.60
N GLU A 53 10.74 -2.09 46.15
CA GLU A 53 10.45 -3.53 46.04
C GLU A 53 11.49 -4.26 45.17
N GLN A 54 11.75 -3.78 43.95
CA GLN A 54 12.71 -4.40 43.04
C GLN A 54 14.15 -4.27 43.55
N THR A 55 14.51 -3.14 44.14
CA THR A 55 15.84 -2.93 44.74
C THR A 55 16.06 -3.84 45.95
N ASN A 56 15.03 -4.09 46.77
CA ASN A 56 15.12 -5.01 47.89
C ASN A 56 15.27 -6.47 47.44
N LEU A 57 14.61 -6.89 46.35
CA LEU A 57 14.83 -8.20 45.73
C LEU A 57 16.27 -8.33 45.21
N LEU A 58 16.74 -7.37 44.42
CA LEU A 58 18.11 -7.35 43.88
C LEU A 58 19.17 -7.31 44.98
N ASN A 59 18.96 -6.55 46.06
CA ASN A 59 19.83 -6.52 47.23
C ASN A 59 19.82 -7.85 48.00
N SER A 60 18.66 -8.52 48.10
CA SER A 60 18.57 -9.87 48.68
C SER A 60 19.41 -10.85 47.88
N ASP A 61 19.28 -10.86 46.55
CA ASP A 61 20.05 -11.74 45.69
C ASP A 61 21.55 -11.42 45.69
N TRP A 62 21.92 -10.13 45.66
CA TRP A 62 23.31 -9.70 45.80
C TRP A 62 23.92 -10.13 47.14
N SER A 63 23.17 -10.05 48.24
CA SER A 63 23.66 -10.46 49.58
C SER A 63 23.94 -11.96 49.73
N LYS A 64 23.40 -12.79 48.82
CA LYS A 64 23.68 -14.24 48.74
C LYS A 64 24.99 -14.53 47.99
N LEU A 65 25.49 -13.59 47.18
CA LEU A 65 26.70 -13.75 46.38
C LEU A 65 27.96 -13.44 47.20
N ARG A 66 28.89 -14.40 47.28
CA ARG A 66 30.23 -14.19 47.85
C ARG A 66 31.23 -13.91 46.74
N ILE A 67 31.26 -12.67 46.26
CA ILE A 67 32.20 -12.21 45.23
C ILE A 67 33.58 -12.02 45.88
N GLN A 68 34.62 -12.59 45.29
CA GLN A 68 36.01 -12.39 45.73
C GLN A 68 36.46 -10.95 45.43
N SER A 69 37.11 -10.29 46.39
CA SER A 69 37.71 -8.98 46.18
C SER A 69 38.87 -9.04 45.20
N ILE A 70 39.04 -7.99 44.39
CA ILE A 70 40.14 -7.89 43.43
C ILE A 70 41.47 -7.77 44.22
N PRO A 71 42.43 -8.69 44.03
CA PRO A 71 43.74 -8.57 44.69
C PRO A 71 44.54 -7.42 44.09
N LEU A 72 45.23 -6.65 44.93
CA LEU A 72 46.12 -5.59 44.44
C LEU A 72 47.33 -6.21 43.73
N SER A 73 47.64 -5.69 42.54
CA SER A 73 48.88 -6.04 41.84
C SER A 73 50.06 -5.38 42.55
N THR A 74 51.00 -6.19 43.04
CA THR A 74 52.19 -5.72 43.78
C THR A 74 53.40 -5.42 42.90
N SER A 75 53.30 -5.68 41.59
CA SER A 75 54.35 -5.37 40.62
C SER A 75 54.38 -3.88 40.27
N SER A 76 55.46 -3.21 40.66
CA SER A 76 55.84 -1.91 40.12
C SER A 76 56.05 -2.03 38.60
N GLY A 77 55.62 -0.99 37.86
CA GLY A 77 55.68 -0.99 36.40
C GLY A 77 55.52 0.40 35.81
N PRO A 78 55.49 0.51 34.47
CA PRO A 78 55.72 1.78 33.77
C PRO A 78 54.54 2.76 33.81
N LEU A 79 53.35 2.36 34.28
CA LEU A 79 52.22 3.27 34.39
C LEU A 79 52.24 3.98 35.75
N SER A 80 52.52 5.28 35.73
CA SER A 80 52.37 6.17 36.90
C SER A 80 50.97 6.78 36.92
N VAL A 81 50.39 6.87 38.12
CA VAL A 81 49.17 7.65 38.41
C VAL A 81 49.54 8.73 39.42
N GLU A 82 49.37 9.98 39.00
CA GLU A 82 49.61 11.16 39.84
C GLU A 82 48.29 11.66 40.46
N PHE A 83 48.40 12.35 41.60
CA PHE A 83 47.27 12.83 42.38
C PHE A 83 47.32 14.35 42.50
N GLY A 84 46.21 15.05 42.20
CA GLY A 84 46.08 16.49 42.40
C GLY A 84 46.09 16.99 43.85
N PHE A 85 46.38 16.09 44.81
CA PHE A 85 46.48 16.38 46.24
C PHE A 85 47.94 16.21 46.69
N PRO A 86 48.66 17.29 47.09
CA PRO A 86 50.10 17.24 47.39
C PRO A 86 50.54 16.27 48.49
N SER A 87 49.61 15.75 49.30
CA SER A 87 49.85 14.75 50.34
C SER A 87 49.87 13.30 49.85
N PHE A 88 49.44 13.03 48.61
CA PHE A 88 49.45 11.69 48.02
C PHE A 88 50.67 11.48 47.12
N LYS A 89 51.42 10.42 47.38
CA LYS A 89 52.54 10.01 46.52
C LYS A 89 52.00 9.37 45.22
N PRO A 90 52.62 9.63 44.05
CA PRO A 90 52.29 8.90 42.83
C PRO A 90 52.39 7.38 43.01
N GLN A 91 51.53 6.63 42.32
CA GLN A 91 51.49 5.17 42.37
C GLN A 91 51.90 4.60 41.02
N ALA A 92 52.83 3.64 41.03
CA ALA A 92 53.34 2.97 39.84
C ALA A 92 52.86 1.52 39.78
N ILE A 93 52.25 1.11 38.66
CA ILE A 93 51.67 -0.23 38.48
C ILE A 93 52.07 -0.85 37.14
N ALA A 94 52.19 -2.18 37.11
CA ALA A 94 52.35 -2.92 35.86
C ALA A 94 51.07 -2.86 35.01
N MET A 95 51.20 -2.33 33.78
CA MET A 95 50.16 -2.50 32.76
C MET A 95 50.06 -3.97 32.38
N ARG A 96 48.86 -4.55 32.48
CA ARG A 96 48.57 -5.86 31.92
C ARG A 96 48.05 -5.68 30.50
N PRO A 97 48.81 -6.01 29.43
CA PRO A 97 48.28 -5.95 28.09
C PRO A 97 47.13 -6.95 27.93
N LEU A 98 46.09 -6.54 27.21
CA LEU A 98 45.04 -7.44 26.75
C LEU A 98 45.53 -8.16 25.49
N SER A 99 45.17 -9.44 25.34
CA SER A 99 45.47 -10.22 24.14
C SER A 99 44.82 -9.60 22.91
N THR A 100 45.54 -9.54 21.79
CA THR A 100 45.00 -9.03 20.52
C THR A 100 43.78 -9.83 20.09
N VAL A 101 42.65 -9.13 19.88
CA VAL A 101 41.42 -9.69 19.29
C VAL A 101 41.31 -9.18 17.86
N ALA A 102 40.99 -10.07 16.92
CA ALA A 102 40.78 -9.66 15.53
C ALA A 102 39.52 -8.78 15.41
N GLY A 103 39.70 -7.58 14.88
CA GLY A 103 38.57 -6.71 14.51
C GLY A 103 37.83 -7.28 13.30
N ILE A 104 36.51 -7.08 13.25
CA ILE A 104 35.70 -7.31 12.05
C ILE A 104 35.52 -5.99 11.29
N PRO A 105 35.36 -6.01 9.95
CA PRO A 105 35.09 -4.79 9.20
C PRO A 105 33.78 -4.12 9.64
N PHE A 106 33.71 -2.79 9.55
CA PHE A 106 32.57 -2.01 10.02
C PHE A 106 31.29 -2.34 9.22
N MET A 107 30.14 -2.37 9.90
CA MET A 107 28.82 -2.56 9.26
C MET A 107 27.70 -1.91 10.10
N TYR A 108 26.96 -0.96 9.50
CA TYR A 108 25.68 -0.50 10.05
C TYR A 108 24.61 -1.59 9.96
N SER A 109 23.62 -1.57 10.86
CA SER A 109 22.48 -2.48 10.81
C SER A 109 21.58 -2.20 9.60
N TRP A 110 21.08 -3.25 8.95
CA TRP A 110 20.23 -3.17 7.75
C TRP A 110 19.16 -4.27 7.75
N SER A 111 18.02 -4.01 7.08
CA SER A 111 16.92 -4.97 6.99
C SER A 111 16.99 -5.85 5.72
N PRO A 112 16.80 -7.18 5.81
CA PRO A 112 16.86 -8.07 4.65
C PRO A 112 15.60 -8.04 3.78
N LEU A 113 15.78 -7.89 2.47
CA LEU A 113 14.74 -7.84 1.45
C LEU A 113 14.81 -9.03 0.47
N GLN A 114 13.64 -9.36 -0.11
CA GLN A 114 13.51 -10.29 -1.25
C GLN A 114 13.01 -9.58 -2.53
N HIS A 115 12.48 -8.37 -2.39
CA HIS A 115 11.95 -7.49 -3.43
C HIS A 115 12.24 -6.04 -3.01
N ASN A 116 12.19 -5.09 -3.95
CA ASN A 116 12.31 -3.67 -3.62
C ASN A 116 11.14 -3.19 -2.73
N PHE A 117 11.39 -2.12 -1.96
CA PHE A 117 10.43 -1.53 -1.02
C PHE A 117 10.31 -0.02 -1.30
N MET A 118 9.17 0.45 -1.80
CA MET A 118 8.93 1.88 -2.05
C MET A 118 8.95 2.67 -0.74
N VAL A 119 9.60 3.83 -0.75
CA VAL A 119 9.66 4.78 0.38
C VAL A 119 9.31 6.17 -0.16
N GLU A 120 8.54 6.92 0.62
CA GLU A 120 8.21 8.32 0.32
C GLU A 120 9.33 9.25 0.82
N ASP A 121 9.55 10.36 0.11
CA ASP A 121 10.70 11.24 0.31
C ASP A 121 10.66 11.98 1.67
N GLU A 122 11.80 12.10 2.37
CA GLU A 122 11.84 12.64 3.73
C GLU A 122 11.97 14.18 3.72
N THR A 123 10.86 14.92 3.69
CA THR A 123 10.87 16.40 3.60
C THR A 123 11.54 17.12 4.79
N PHE A 124 11.64 16.51 5.98
CA PHE A 124 12.29 17.06 7.17
C PHE A 124 13.42 16.15 7.69
N LEU A 125 14.57 16.73 8.05
CA LEU A 125 15.72 15.97 8.54
C LEU A 125 15.49 15.53 9.98
N HIS A 126 15.30 14.23 10.21
CA HIS A 126 15.01 13.69 11.55
C HIS A 126 16.20 13.71 12.52
N ASN A 127 17.44 13.58 12.02
CA ASN A 127 18.68 13.68 12.78
C ASN A 127 19.78 14.30 11.91
N ILE A 128 20.58 15.21 12.45
CA ILE A 128 21.83 15.64 11.79
C ILE A 128 22.86 14.50 11.94
N PRO A 129 23.49 14.01 10.86
CA PRO A 129 24.53 12.99 10.96
C PRO A 129 25.75 13.52 11.71
N TYR A 130 26.20 12.82 12.75
CA TYR A 130 27.48 13.11 13.39
C TYR A 130 28.62 12.49 12.58
N MET A 131 29.66 13.28 12.33
CA MET A 131 30.76 12.94 11.40
C MET A 131 32.15 13.09 12.05
N GLY A 132 32.20 13.32 13.37
CA GLY A 132 33.41 13.69 14.11
C GLY A 132 33.58 15.21 14.22
N ASP A 133 34.04 15.68 15.38
CA ASP A 133 34.21 17.12 15.66
C ASP A 133 35.17 17.77 14.65
N GLU A 134 36.28 17.09 14.34
CA GLU A 134 37.30 17.51 13.35
C GLU A 134 36.72 17.78 11.95
N VAL A 135 35.64 17.09 11.57
CA VAL A 135 34.98 17.24 10.26
C VAL A 135 33.96 18.37 10.28
N LEU A 136 33.31 18.59 11.44
CA LEU A 136 32.35 19.67 11.64
C LEU A 136 33.05 21.04 11.71
N GLU A 137 34.25 21.11 12.29
CA GLU A 137 35.07 22.34 12.34
C GLU A 137 35.67 22.75 10.97
N GLN A 138 35.76 21.82 10.00
CA GLN A 138 36.40 22.05 8.70
C GLN A 138 35.42 22.36 7.56
N ASP A 139 34.13 22.04 7.71
CA ASP A 139 33.17 22.03 6.60
C ASP A 139 31.76 22.48 7.03
N GLU A 140 31.66 23.66 7.64
CA GLU A 140 30.37 24.30 7.99
C GLU A 140 29.48 24.48 6.75
N ALA A 141 30.07 24.70 5.57
CA ALA A 141 29.37 24.88 4.30
C ALA A 141 28.59 23.62 3.88
N PHE A 142 29.16 22.42 4.07
CA PHE A 142 28.41 21.17 3.86
C PHE A 142 27.20 21.05 4.80
N LEU A 143 27.32 21.51 6.04
CA LEU A 143 26.21 21.44 7.00
C LEU A 143 25.10 22.46 6.67
N GLU A 144 25.45 23.65 6.19
CA GLU A 144 24.48 24.63 5.67
C GLU A 144 23.77 24.09 4.42
N GLU A 145 24.51 23.55 3.44
CA GLU A 145 23.93 22.92 2.24
C GLU A 145 23.01 21.74 2.60
N LEU A 146 23.44 20.88 3.54
CA LEU A 146 22.64 19.72 3.99
C LEU A 146 21.33 20.13 4.67
N ILE A 147 21.25 21.32 5.26
CA ILE A 147 20.03 21.87 5.86
C ILE A 147 19.15 22.54 4.79
N ASP A 148 19.73 23.35 3.90
CA ASP A 148 19.03 24.09 2.84
C ASP A 148 18.32 23.17 1.82
N ASN A 149 18.78 21.93 1.67
CA ASN A 149 18.12 20.93 0.83
C ASN A 149 16.85 20.32 1.44
N TYR A 150 16.34 20.84 2.57
CA TYR A 150 15.13 20.35 3.26
C TYR A 150 14.24 21.51 3.72
N ASP A 151 12.98 21.23 4.03
CA ASP A 151 12.08 22.21 4.68
C ASP A 151 12.48 22.50 6.15
N GLY A 152 13.47 21.77 6.68
CA GLY A 152 14.17 22.05 7.93
C GLY A 152 14.55 20.80 8.73
N VAL A 153 15.20 21.01 9.88
CA VAL A 153 15.61 19.95 10.82
C VAL A 153 14.57 19.76 11.93
N HIS A 154 14.26 18.50 12.25
CA HIS A 154 13.34 18.15 13.33
C HIS A 154 13.92 18.52 14.70
N GLY A 155 13.38 19.58 15.31
CA GLY A 155 13.70 20.02 16.67
C GLY A 155 14.44 21.36 16.77
N ASP A 156 14.97 21.87 15.65
CA ASP A 156 15.64 23.19 15.54
C ASP A 156 14.84 24.32 16.24
N ARG A 157 13.53 24.35 16.02
CA ARG A 157 12.61 25.24 16.73
C ARG A 157 12.17 24.63 18.06
N GLY A 158 13.06 24.77 19.05
CA GLY A 158 12.89 24.52 20.49
C GLY A 158 11.68 23.67 20.88
N GLY A 159 11.91 22.36 21.07
CA GLY A 159 10.86 21.35 21.20
C GLY A 159 9.75 21.65 22.23
N PHE A 160 8.52 21.85 21.75
CA PHE A 160 7.34 22.09 22.56
C PHE A 160 6.20 21.14 22.21
N PHE A 161 5.85 20.28 23.18
CA PHE A 161 4.82 19.25 23.03
C PHE A 161 3.42 19.89 22.96
N LEU A 162 2.66 19.59 21.90
CA LEU A 162 1.30 20.07 21.67
C LEU A 162 0.29 18.95 21.89
N ASP A 163 -0.62 19.16 22.84
CA ASP A 163 -1.83 18.37 23.08
C ASP A 163 -2.96 19.39 23.31
N LEU A 164 -3.77 19.64 22.27
CA LEU A 164 -4.79 20.69 22.21
C LEU A 164 -6.21 20.14 22.31
N SER A 165 -6.47 19.39 23.37
CA SER A 165 -7.82 18.99 23.81
C SER A 165 -8.72 20.22 24.14
N GLY A 166 -9.40 20.82 23.15
CA GLY A 166 -10.19 22.05 23.36
C GLY A 166 -11.20 22.43 22.27
N SER A 167 -12.48 22.41 22.65
CA SER A 167 -13.68 22.92 21.94
C SER A 167 -14.08 22.23 20.62
N LYS A 168 -15.39 21.93 20.47
CA LYS A 168 -15.96 21.15 19.34
C LYS A 168 -16.36 22.01 18.14
N LYS A 169 -15.50 22.92 17.68
CA LYS A 169 -15.72 23.71 16.44
C LYS A 169 -14.41 23.87 15.69
N ILE A 170 -14.40 23.55 14.40
CA ILE A 170 -13.22 23.69 13.53
C ILE A 170 -12.74 25.16 13.56
N PRO A 171 -11.50 25.45 13.98
CA PRO A 171 -10.95 26.80 14.00
C PRO A 171 -10.82 27.44 12.61
N ASN A 172 -10.69 28.77 12.57
CA ASN A 172 -10.38 29.48 11.34
C ASN A 172 -9.03 29.03 10.77
N GLU A 173 -8.94 28.85 9.46
CA GLU A 173 -7.76 28.36 8.74
C GLU A 173 -6.46 29.11 9.07
N LYS A 174 -6.55 30.44 9.28
CA LYS A 174 -5.41 31.28 9.68
C LYS A 174 -4.75 30.85 10.99
N ILE A 175 -5.46 30.14 11.86
CA ILE A 175 -4.92 29.56 13.10
C ILE A 175 -4.06 28.35 12.77
N PHE A 176 -4.49 27.48 11.85
CA PHE A 176 -3.68 26.34 11.39
C PHE A 176 -2.41 26.83 10.68
N THR A 177 -2.48 27.84 9.81
CA THR A 177 -1.28 28.43 9.17
C THR A 177 -0.33 29.07 10.20
N ALA A 178 -0.87 29.67 11.26
CA ALA A 178 -0.07 30.23 12.35
C ALA A 178 0.56 29.15 13.25
N ILE A 179 -0.05 27.96 13.37
CA ILE A 179 0.52 26.80 14.07
C ILE A 179 1.57 26.12 13.18
N ALA A 180 1.26 25.78 11.94
CA ALA A 180 2.20 25.18 10.97
C ALA A 180 3.50 25.99 10.89
N SER A 181 3.39 27.30 10.71
CA SER A 181 4.57 28.17 10.62
C SER A 181 5.30 28.45 11.95
N MET A 182 4.76 28.00 13.08
CA MET A 182 5.46 27.91 14.37
C MET A 182 6.07 26.52 14.62
N PHE A 183 5.51 25.46 14.04
CA PHE A 183 5.88 24.06 14.25
C PHE A 183 5.93 23.28 12.91
N PRO A 184 6.84 23.60 11.96
CA PRO A 184 6.81 23.01 10.61
C PRO A 184 6.86 21.47 10.61
N TYR A 185 7.72 20.91 11.48
CA TYR A 185 7.86 19.47 11.77
C TYR A 185 6.61 18.75 12.29
N LYS A 186 5.46 19.42 12.46
CA LYS A 186 4.16 18.80 12.76
C LYS A 186 3.25 18.65 11.55
N GLY A 187 3.63 19.23 10.41
CA GLY A 187 2.92 19.15 9.14
C GLY A 187 2.48 20.51 8.61
N THR A 188 2.02 20.48 7.37
CA THR A 188 1.36 21.55 6.63
C THR A 188 0.10 22.08 7.33
N THR A 189 -0.47 23.17 6.82
CA THR A 189 -1.74 23.74 7.33
C THR A 189 -2.88 22.71 7.21
N GLU A 190 -2.83 21.92 6.14
CA GLU A 190 -3.80 20.94 5.69
C GLU A 190 -3.74 19.69 6.58
N GLU A 191 -2.55 19.13 6.79
CA GLU A 191 -2.34 18.01 7.73
C GLU A 191 -2.75 18.38 9.15
N LEU A 192 -2.40 19.57 9.65
CA LEU A 192 -2.76 19.97 11.02
C LEU A 192 -4.28 20.17 11.18
N LYS A 193 -4.95 20.59 10.12
CA LYS A 193 -6.42 20.70 10.02
C LYS A 193 -7.08 19.32 9.94
N GLU A 194 -6.42 18.32 9.35
CA GLU A 194 -6.82 16.91 9.36
C GLU A 194 -6.62 16.26 10.74
N LYS A 195 -5.38 16.23 11.24
CA LYS A 195 -5.01 15.72 12.57
C LYS A 195 -5.88 16.31 13.69
N TYR A 196 -6.33 17.57 13.56
CA TYR A 196 -7.26 18.19 14.51
C TYR A 196 -8.73 17.73 14.38
N ARG A 197 -9.21 17.38 13.18
CA ARG A 197 -10.54 16.74 13.02
C ARG A 197 -10.55 15.38 13.71
N ASP A 198 -9.54 14.56 13.46
CA ASP A 198 -9.42 13.21 14.02
C ASP A 198 -9.38 13.25 15.56
N LEU A 199 -8.61 14.19 16.14
CA LEU A 199 -8.53 14.42 17.58
C LEU A 199 -9.81 15.01 18.22
N LEU A 200 -10.77 15.49 17.42
CA LEU A 200 -12.09 15.92 17.90
C LEU A 200 -13.15 14.80 17.85
N GLU A 201 -12.92 13.72 17.09
CA GLU A 201 -13.80 12.56 17.13
C GLU A 201 -13.58 11.80 18.45
N PRO A 202 -14.62 11.63 19.29
CA PRO A 202 -14.44 10.98 20.57
C PRO A 202 -14.18 9.48 20.37
N PRO A 203 -13.31 8.84 21.18
CA PRO A 203 -13.08 7.40 21.16
C PRO A 203 -14.31 6.66 21.69
N SER A 204 -15.34 6.54 20.86
CA SER A 204 -16.56 5.79 21.11
C SER A 204 -16.40 4.34 20.64
N PRO A 205 -17.07 3.36 21.27
CA PRO A 205 -17.10 2.00 20.76
C PRO A 205 -17.85 1.94 19.42
N VAL A 206 -17.08 1.92 18.33
CA VAL A 206 -17.51 1.60 16.95
C VAL A 206 -18.64 2.50 16.40
N LYS A 207 -18.49 3.83 16.54
CA LYS A 207 -18.96 4.72 15.47
C LYS A 207 -17.80 4.97 14.50
N LEU A 208 -17.83 4.24 13.39
CA LEU A 208 -16.98 4.50 12.23
C LEU A 208 -17.28 5.90 11.67
N PRO A 209 -16.28 6.61 11.10
CA PRO A 209 -16.48 7.87 10.39
C PRO A 209 -17.57 7.77 9.30
N PRO A 210 -18.21 8.88 8.89
CA PRO A 210 -19.38 8.83 8.00
C PRO A 210 -19.11 8.30 6.57
N LEU A 211 -17.84 8.11 6.17
CA LEU A 211 -17.45 7.45 4.91
C LEU A 211 -17.03 5.97 5.09
N CYS A 212 -16.97 5.46 6.32
CA CYS A 212 -16.46 4.12 6.61
C CYS A 212 -17.60 3.11 6.80
N THR A 213 -17.68 2.15 5.87
CA THR A 213 -18.68 1.06 5.87
C THR A 213 -18.44 0.09 7.06
N PRO A 214 -19.47 -0.23 7.88
CA PRO A 214 -19.39 -1.28 8.90
C PRO A 214 -19.11 -2.66 8.30
N ASN A 215 -18.41 -3.53 9.03
CA ASN A 215 -18.21 -4.91 8.55
C ASN A 215 -19.55 -5.64 8.38
N LEU A 216 -19.69 -6.38 7.29
CA LEU A 216 -20.89 -7.16 6.96
C LEU A 216 -21.11 -8.30 7.97
N ASP A 217 -20.04 -8.92 8.48
CA ASP A 217 -20.11 -9.95 9.52
C ASP A 217 -20.31 -9.37 10.94
N GLY A 218 -20.45 -8.04 11.06
CA GLY A 218 -20.54 -7.34 12.35
C GLY A 218 -21.99 -7.15 12.83
N PRO A 219 -22.23 -7.10 14.16
CA PRO A 219 -23.56 -6.84 14.72
C PRO A 219 -24.10 -5.42 14.45
N PHE A 220 -23.29 -4.56 13.81
CA PHE A 220 -23.64 -3.20 13.39
C PHE A 220 -23.65 -3.05 11.85
N ALA A 221 -23.75 -4.15 11.10
CA ALA A 221 -23.87 -4.14 9.65
C ALA A 221 -25.08 -3.28 9.20
N LYS A 222 -24.86 -2.49 8.16
CA LYS A 222 -25.88 -1.57 7.60
C LYS A 222 -26.09 -1.87 6.13
N SER A 223 -27.32 -1.63 5.67
CA SER A 223 -27.63 -1.58 4.24
C SER A 223 -26.84 -0.43 3.59
N VAL A 224 -25.97 -0.76 2.65
CA VAL A 224 -25.12 0.18 1.89
C VAL A 224 -25.10 -0.19 0.41
N GLN A 225 -24.61 0.72 -0.44
CA GLN A 225 -24.45 0.44 -1.86
C GLN A 225 -23.25 -0.48 -2.15
N ARG A 226 -23.25 -1.12 -3.31
CA ARG A 226 -22.16 -2.02 -3.75
C ARG A 226 -20.80 -1.32 -3.71
N GLU A 227 -20.73 -0.10 -4.24
CA GLU A 227 -19.50 0.68 -4.33
C GLU A 227 -18.97 1.08 -2.95
N GLN A 228 -19.85 1.24 -1.95
CA GLN A 228 -19.48 1.47 -0.54
C GLN A 228 -19.03 0.19 0.16
N SER A 229 -19.67 -0.95 -0.15
CA SER A 229 -19.29 -2.27 0.35
C SER A 229 -17.91 -2.72 -0.15
N LEU A 230 -17.60 -2.39 -1.41
CA LEU A 230 -16.34 -2.75 -2.07
C LEU A 230 -15.28 -1.64 -2.03
N HIS A 231 -15.55 -0.47 -1.44
CA HIS A 231 -14.67 0.69 -1.52
C HIS A 231 -13.25 0.37 -1.04
N SER A 232 -13.10 -0.10 0.21
CA SER A 232 -11.79 -0.43 0.80
C SER A 232 -11.05 -1.50 0.00
N PHE A 233 -11.77 -2.47 -0.55
CA PHE A 233 -11.19 -3.52 -1.39
C PHE A 233 -10.68 -2.96 -2.72
N HIS A 234 -11.44 -2.12 -3.42
CA HIS A 234 -11.01 -1.52 -4.69
C HIS A 234 -9.89 -0.48 -4.50
N THR A 235 -9.95 0.35 -3.46
CA THR A 235 -8.97 1.42 -3.22
C THR A 235 -7.61 0.87 -2.77
N LEU A 236 -7.60 -0.11 -1.84
CA LEU A 236 -6.35 -0.62 -1.26
C LEU A 236 -5.72 -1.78 -2.03
N PHE A 237 -6.48 -2.52 -2.86
CA PHE A 237 -5.92 -3.66 -3.60
C PHE A 237 -5.02 -3.20 -4.75
N CYS A 238 -3.84 -3.78 -4.84
CA CYS A 238 -2.96 -3.63 -6.00
C CYS A 238 -3.09 -4.81 -6.96
N ARG A 239 -3.68 -4.54 -8.13
CA ARG A 239 -3.82 -5.53 -9.23
C ARG A 239 -2.47 -5.99 -9.82
N ARG A 240 -1.34 -5.29 -9.57
CA ARG A 240 -0.01 -5.69 -10.04
C ARG A 240 0.58 -6.83 -9.21
N CYS A 241 0.53 -6.74 -7.88
CA CYS A 241 1.16 -7.70 -6.96
C CYS A 241 0.18 -8.53 -6.10
N PHE A 242 -1.14 -8.33 -6.26
CA PHE A 242 -2.23 -9.05 -5.58
C PHE A 242 -2.23 -8.92 -4.04
N LYS A 243 -1.79 -7.77 -3.53
CA LYS A 243 -1.81 -7.42 -2.09
C LYS A 243 -2.68 -6.19 -1.86
N TYR A 244 -3.22 -6.06 -0.65
CA TYR A 244 -3.73 -4.77 -0.16
C TYR A 244 -2.55 -3.93 0.36
N ASP A 245 -2.62 -2.62 0.18
CA ASP A 245 -1.67 -1.62 0.68
C ASP A 245 -0.20 -2.00 0.43
N CYS A 246 0.21 -2.02 -0.85
CA CYS A 246 1.44 -2.68 -1.25
C CYS A 246 2.67 -1.74 -1.27
N PHE A 247 3.74 -2.18 -0.60
CA PHE A 247 5.05 -1.50 -0.49
C PHE A 247 5.85 -1.37 -1.81
N LEU A 248 5.22 -1.25 -2.99
CA LEU A 248 5.91 -1.14 -4.28
C LEU A 248 5.19 -0.26 -5.32
N HIS A 249 3.88 -0.10 -5.21
CA HIS A 249 3.07 0.62 -6.20
C HIS A 249 2.26 1.73 -5.49
N PRO A 250 2.75 2.98 -5.46
CA PRO A 250 2.12 4.06 -4.68
C PRO A 250 0.81 4.58 -5.29
N PHE A 251 0.60 4.38 -6.60
CA PHE A 251 -0.62 4.79 -7.28
C PHE A 251 -1.73 3.76 -7.12
N HIS A 252 -2.86 4.17 -6.54
CA HIS A 252 -4.08 3.38 -6.48
C HIS A 252 -4.54 2.92 -7.87
N ALA A 253 -5.16 1.73 -7.93
CA ALA A 253 -5.68 1.18 -9.18
C ALA A 253 -6.80 2.06 -9.77
N THR A 254 -6.78 2.32 -11.07
CA THR A 254 -7.77 3.20 -11.71
C THR A 254 -9.18 2.59 -11.65
N PRO A 255 -10.26 3.41 -11.60
CA PRO A 255 -11.61 2.90 -11.37
C PRO A 255 -12.15 1.89 -12.41
N ASN A 256 -11.54 1.81 -13.60
CA ASN A 256 -11.94 0.84 -14.61
C ASN A 256 -11.28 -0.54 -14.44
N VAL A 257 -10.19 -0.67 -13.66
CA VAL A 257 -9.49 -1.95 -13.40
C VAL A 257 -10.44 -3.01 -12.81
N TYR A 258 -11.41 -2.58 -12.00
CA TYR A 258 -12.40 -3.45 -11.34
C TYR A 258 -13.67 -3.69 -12.16
N LYS A 259 -13.86 -2.96 -13.26
CA LYS A 259 -15.03 -3.10 -14.14
C LYS A 259 -14.76 -4.20 -15.17
N ARG A 260 -15.45 -5.35 -15.03
CA ARG A 260 -15.42 -6.40 -16.06
C ARG A 260 -15.95 -5.84 -17.39
N LYS A 261 -15.11 -5.85 -18.44
CA LYS A 261 -15.47 -5.36 -19.78
C LYS A 261 -16.58 -6.18 -20.46
N THR A 262 -16.62 -7.49 -20.19
CA THR A 262 -17.61 -8.40 -20.78
C THR A 262 -18.70 -8.76 -19.77
N LYS A 263 -19.97 -8.54 -20.13
CA LYS A 263 -21.14 -9.00 -19.36
C LYS A 263 -21.56 -10.40 -19.81
N GLU A 264 -20.84 -11.43 -19.36
CA GLU A 264 -21.31 -12.82 -19.52
C GLU A 264 -22.49 -13.10 -18.57
N ILE A 265 -23.71 -12.74 -18.99
CA ILE A 265 -24.95 -13.04 -18.26
C ILE A 265 -25.31 -14.52 -18.49
N ARG A 266 -24.68 -15.42 -17.74
CA ARG A 266 -25.02 -16.85 -17.74
C ARG A 266 -26.21 -17.09 -16.82
N MET A 267 -27.41 -17.13 -17.40
CA MET A 267 -28.61 -17.59 -16.70
C MET A 267 -28.63 -19.12 -16.66
N GLU A 268 -28.89 -19.69 -15.49
CA GLU A 268 -29.20 -21.11 -15.34
C GLU A 268 -30.59 -21.39 -15.96
N THR A 269 -30.71 -22.46 -16.74
CA THR A 269 -31.93 -22.81 -17.49
C THR A 269 -32.82 -23.85 -16.78
N GLU A 270 -32.32 -24.45 -15.71
CA GLU A 270 -33.00 -25.48 -14.91
C GLU A 270 -33.38 -24.91 -13.54
N PRO A 271 -34.54 -25.28 -12.96
CA PRO A 271 -34.97 -24.75 -11.68
C PRO A 271 -34.12 -25.28 -10.53
N CYS A 272 -33.52 -24.38 -9.75
CA CYS A 272 -32.60 -24.73 -8.65
C CYS A 272 -33.27 -25.36 -7.41
N GLY A 273 -34.58 -25.62 -7.44
CA GLY A 273 -35.38 -26.13 -6.33
C GLY A 273 -36.86 -25.75 -6.48
N VAL A 274 -37.67 -26.10 -5.47
CA VAL A 274 -39.11 -25.80 -5.44
C VAL A 274 -39.41 -24.29 -5.35
N ASP A 275 -38.58 -23.52 -4.64
CA ASP A 275 -38.68 -22.05 -4.52
C ASP A 275 -37.82 -21.31 -5.56
N CYS A 276 -37.81 -21.79 -6.81
CA CYS A 276 -37.05 -21.17 -7.89
C CYS A 276 -37.86 -20.12 -8.67
N PHE A 277 -37.28 -18.93 -8.89
CA PHE A 277 -37.91 -17.84 -9.65
C PHE A 277 -38.31 -18.24 -11.10
N LEU A 278 -37.61 -19.21 -11.70
CA LEU A 278 -37.93 -19.72 -13.05
C LEU A 278 -39.32 -20.34 -13.12
N LEU A 279 -39.81 -20.94 -12.04
CA LEU A 279 -41.14 -21.56 -11.99
C LEU A 279 -42.25 -20.52 -12.10
N GLN A 280 -42.09 -19.35 -11.45
CA GLN A 280 -43.00 -18.21 -11.63
C GLN A 280 -43.03 -17.70 -13.09
N PHE A 281 -41.92 -17.78 -13.82
CA PHE A 281 -41.87 -17.42 -15.25
C PHE A 281 -42.60 -18.43 -16.15
N VAL A 282 -42.59 -19.73 -15.80
CA VAL A 282 -43.40 -20.74 -16.49
C VAL A 282 -44.89 -20.47 -16.26
N ASP A 283 -45.30 -20.20 -15.02
CA ASP A 283 -46.69 -19.89 -14.68
C ASP A 283 -47.19 -18.58 -15.31
N GLN A 284 -46.39 -17.50 -15.32
CA GLN A 284 -46.78 -16.26 -15.99
C GLN A 284 -46.97 -16.44 -17.50
N ASN A 285 -46.18 -17.30 -18.15
CA ASN A 285 -46.35 -17.63 -19.56
C ASN A 285 -47.60 -18.50 -19.80
N MET A 286 -47.91 -19.44 -18.90
CA MET A 286 -49.20 -20.16 -18.91
C MET A 286 -50.39 -19.21 -18.75
N LEU A 287 -50.34 -18.28 -17.79
CA LEU A 287 -51.39 -17.29 -17.54
C LEU A 287 -51.56 -16.31 -18.70
N ARG A 288 -50.48 -15.87 -19.35
CA ARG A 288 -50.53 -15.07 -20.60
C ARG A 288 -51.16 -15.87 -21.75
N SER A 289 -50.82 -17.16 -21.90
CA SER A 289 -51.41 -18.05 -22.90
C SER A 289 -52.91 -18.28 -22.66
N GLN A 290 -53.34 -18.44 -21.40
CA GLN A 290 -54.77 -18.53 -21.06
C GLN A 290 -55.52 -17.21 -21.33
N ARG A 291 -54.92 -16.05 -21.03
CA ARG A 291 -55.51 -14.73 -21.34
C ARG A 291 -55.64 -14.49 -22.85
N SER A 292 -54.72 -14.97 -23.68
CA SER A 292 -54.87 -14.88 -25.15
C SER A 292 -55.97 -15.81 -25.66
N ARG A 293 -56.07 -17.05 -25.14
CA ARG A 293 -57.13 -18.01 -25.49
C ARG A 293 -58.54 -17.51 -25.12
N ARG A 294 -58.72 -16.87 -23.95
CA ARG A 294 -60.02 -16.28 -23.55
C ARG A 294 -60.48 -15.10 -24.42
N ARG A 295 -59.59 -14.42 -25.15
CA ARG A 295 -59.95 -13.29 -26.05
C ARG A 295 -60.38 -13.71 -27.47
N ARG A 296 -60.35 -15.00 -27.82
CA ARG A 296 -60.64 -15.48 -29.20
C ARG A 296 -62.02 -16.14 -29.37
N ARG A 297 -63.05 -15.75 -28.60
CA ARG A 297 -64.39 -16.36 -28.72
C ARG A 297 -65.59 -15.43 -28.40
N GLN A 298 -65.72 -14.31 -29.10
CA GLN A 298 -67.00 -13.64 -29.35
C GLN A 298 -66.93 -12.79 -30.63
N GLN A 299 -68.07 -12.50 -31.25
CA GLN A 299 -68.19 -12.00 -32.63
C GLN A 299 -68.42 -10.48 -32.71
N ARG A 300 -68.14 -9.88 -33.89
CA ARG A 300 -68.68 -8.58 -34.30
C ARG A 300 -70.18 -8.72 -34.62
N PRO A 301 -70.96 -7.63 -34.50
CA PRO A 301 -71.36 -6.88 -35.70
C PRO A 301 -70.94 -5.40 -35.65
N THR A 302 -71.55 -4.54 -36.47
CA THR A 302 -71.02 -3.23 -36.91
C THR A 302 -71.99 -2.06 -36.69
N SER A 303 -71.45 -0.85 -36.48
CA SER A 303 -71.99 0.51 -36.81
C SER A 303 -73.44 0.84 -36.43
N SER A 304 -73.75 1.94 -35.71
CA SER A 304 -73.60 3.31 -36.23
C SER A 304 -73.96 4.43 -35.21
N SER A 305 -73.36 5.62 -35.38
CA SER A 305 -73.89 6.97 -35.06
C SER A 305 -74.09 7.44 -33.59
N CYS A 306 -73.75 8.73 -33.36
CA CYS A 306 -73.99 9.53 -32.14
C CYS A 306 -75.28 10.38 -32.29
N PRO A 307 -75.78 11.19 -31.30
CA PRO A 307 -75.07 12.25 -30.56
C PRO A 307 -75.36 12.33 -29.02
N GLY A 308 -74.83 13.37 -28.34
CA GLY A 308 -75.10 13.72 -26.92
C GLY A 308 -76.34 14.63 -26.73
N PRO A 309 -76.45 15.52 -25.69
CA PRO A 309 -75.35 16.33 -25.12
C PRO A 309 -75.38 16.75 -23.59
N SER A 310 -74.32 17.46 -23.17
CA SER A 310 -74.23 18.63 -22.23
C SER A 310 -74.65 18.62 -20.73
N GLY A 311 -73.80 19.25 -19.90
CA GLY A 311 -74.03 19.77 -18.52
C GLY A 311 -72.85 19.40 -17.57
N SER A 312 -71.99 20.25 -16.97
CA SER A 312 -72.07 21.58 -16.29
C SER A 312 -72.86 21.53 -14.96
N THR A 313 -72.41 22.02 -13.79
CA THR A 313 -71.46 23.12 -13.46
C THR A 313 -70.60 22.91 -12.17
N GLU A 314 -69.82 23.94 -11.85
CA GLU A 314 -68.81 24.19 -10.79
C GLU A 314 -69.13 23.97 -9.29
N GLU A 315 -68.03 23.71 -8.54
CA GLU A 315 -67.57 24.24 -7.23
C GLU A 315 -68.52 24.67 -6.08
N SER A 316 -68.19 24.27 -4.82
CA SER A 316 -67.78 25.21 -3.72
C SER A 316 -67.55 24.58 -2.32
N LYS A 317 -66.36 24.84 -1.75
CA LYS A 317 -65.97 25.17 -0.35
C LYS A 317 -66.53 24.46 0.93
N GLU A 318 -65.56 24.03 1.75
CA GLU A 318 -65.33 24.32 3.21
C GLU A 318 -66.33 23.91 4.32
N GLY A 319 -65.77 23.34 5.40
CA GLY A 319 -66.40 23.08 6.70
C GLY A 319 -65.40 22.38 7.66
N ASP A 320 -65.29 22.84 8.91
CA ASP A 320 -64.19 22.52 9.85
C ASP A 320 -64.72 22.24 11.28
N SER A 321 -64.02 21.39 12.06
CA SER A 321 -64.12 21.30 13.54
C SER A 321 -63.17 20.28 14.18
N ASP A 322 -62.41 20.70 15.19
CA ASP A 322 -61.57 19.85 16.06
C ASP A 322 -62.34 19.08 17.15
N HIS A 323 -61.71 18.04 17.73
CA HIS A 323 -61.56 17.93 19.19
C HIS A 323 -60.41 16.98 19.60
N GLU A 324 -59.55 17.39 20.54
CA GLU A 324 -58.59 16.50 21.21
C GLU A 324 -59.19 15.77 22.42
N THR A 325 -58.56 14.70 22.93
CA THR A 325 -58.18 14.66 24.36
C THR A 325 -57.21 13.53 24.72
N THR A 326 -56.10 13.95 25.33
CA THR A 326 -55.24 13.23 26.29
C THR A 326 -55.86 12.07 27.09
N SER A 327 -55.09 10.97 27.27
CA SER A 327 -54.59 10.58 28.60
C SER A 327 -53.50 9.49 28.51
N SER A 328 -52.69 9.35 29.56
CA SER A 328 -51.56 8.42 29.68
C SER A 328 -51.44 7.87 31.10
N SER A 329 -51.09 6.58 31.29
CA SER A 329 -50.13 6.15 32.35
C SER A 329 -49.84 4.64 32.37
N GLU A 330 -48.72 4.34 33.05
CA GLU A 330 -47.97 3.09 33.20
C GLU A 330 -48.68 2.01 34.06
N GLY A 331 -48.19 0.74 34.06
CA GLY A 331 -48.95 -0.36 34.73
C GLY A 331 -48.27 -1.69 35.13
N ASN A 332 -46.95 -1.86 35.05
CA ASN A 332 -46.14 -2.86 35.80
C ASN A 332 -46.42 -4.40 35.69
N SER A 333 -45.50 -5.11 35.02
CA SER A 333 -44.89 -6.42 35.36
C SER A 333 -45.63 -7.56 36.11
N ARG A 334 -45.60 -8.78 35.52
CA ARG A 334 -45.02 -10.01 36.14
C ARG A 334 -44.90 -11.19 35.17
N CYS A 335 -44.00 -12.12 35.47
CA CYS A 335 -43.74 -13.33 34.66
C CYS A 335 -44.28 -14.59 35.36
N GLN A 336 -44.75 -15.60 34.60
CA GLN A 336 -44.39 -17.02 34.77
C GLN A 336 -45.01 -17.94 33.69
N THR A 337 -44.36 -19.08 33.47
CA THR A 337 -44.79 -20.25 32.68
C THR A 337 -44.65 -21.51 33.58
N PRO A 338 -44.89 -22.77 33.14
CA PRO A 338 -45.67 -23.31 32.01
C PRO A 338 -46.69 -24.44 32.41
N THR A 339 -47.70 -24.75 31.59
CA THR A 339 -48.50 -26.01 31.73
C THR A 339 -48.96 -26.62 30.40
N LYS A 340 -49.23 -27.94 30.41
CA LYS A 340 -49.67 -28.84 29.31
C LYS A 340 -51.12 -29.32 29.60
N LEU A 341 -51.98 -29.80 28.68
CA LEU A 341 -52.03 -30.07 27.22
C LEU A 341 -53.54 -29.95 26.80
N ARG A 342 -54.14 -30.34 25.65
CA ARG A 342 -53.84 -31.21 24.48
C ARG A 342 -54.53 -30.58 23.20
N PRO A 343 -54.89 -31.26 22.08
CA PRO A 343 -55.30 -30.60 20.83
C PRO A 343 -56.82 -30.62 20.52
N GLY A 344 -57.20 -29.91 19.45
CA GLY A 344 -58.56 -29.69 18.93
C GLY A 344 -58.84 -28.17 18.86
N ASP A 345 -59.32 -27.57 17.78
CA ASP A 345 -59.76 -28.11 16.47
C ASP A 345 -59.30 -27.22 15.29
N ASP A 346 -59.62 -27.64 14.06
CA ASP A 346 -59.24 -27.00 12.80
C ASP A 346 -60.20 -25.85 12.41
N ASP A 347 -59.66 -24.65 12.13
CA ASP A 347 -60.32 -23.67 11.25
C ASP A 347 -59.37 -22.51 10.85
N GLY A 348 -59.27 -22.23 9.55
CA GLY A 348 -58.83 -20.94 9.01
C GLY A 348 -57.33 -20.61 8.94
N GLU A 349 -56.60 -21.16 7.96
CA GLU A 349 -55.32 -20.57 7.49
C GLU A 349 -55.55 -19.21 6.82
N GLN A 350 -55.70 -18.14 7.62
CA GLN A 350 -55.48 -16.78 7.12
C GLN A 350 -53.98 -16.61 6.89
N GLN A 351 -53.58 -16.66 5.62
CA GLN A 351 -52.18 -16.57 5.19
C GLN A 351 -51.59 -15.18 5.49
N ALA A 352 -51.16 -14.99 6.73
CA ALA A 352 -50.38 -13.85 7.16
C ALA A 352 -49.12 -13.78 6.28
N CYS A 353 -48.99 -12.70 5.52
CA CYS A 353 -47.83 -12.50 4.65
C CYS A 353 -46.56 -12.47 5.52
N CYS A 354 -45.76 -13.52 5.43
CA CYS A 354 -44.47 -13.61 6.10
C CYS A 354 -43.55 -12.54 5.51
N VAL A 355 -43.51 -11.35 6.11
CA VAL A 355 -42.62 -10.27 5.65
C VAL A 355 -41.17 -10.72 5.88
N VAL A 356 -40.57 -11.26 4.82
CA VAL A 356 -39.21 -11.80 4.82
C VAL A 356 -38.25 -10.69 5.23
N GLN A 357 -37.73 -10.79 6.46
CA GLN A 357 -36.82 -9.77 6.99
C GLN A 357 -35.44 -9.93 6.35
N TRP A 358 -34.94 -8.81 5.81
CA TRP A 358 -33.58 -8.67 5.32
C TRP A 358 -32.76 -7.89 6.34
N SER A 359 -31.56 -8.39 6.63
CA SER A 359 -30.58 -7.66 7.43
C SER A 359 -29.73 -6.75 6.54
N GLY A 360 -29.16 -5.68 7.12
CA GLY A 360 -28.28 -4.77 6.38
C GLY A 360 -27.05 -5.44 5.77
N ALA A 361 -26.62 -6.60 6.30
CA ALA A 361 -25.60 -7.45 5.71
C ALA A 361 -26.10 -8.13 4.43
N GLU A 362 -27.27 -8.78 4.47
CA GLU A 362 -27.87 -9.49 3.33
C GLU A 362 -28.23 -8.55 2.17
N GLU A 363 -28.77 -7.36 2.45
CA GLU A 363 -29.08 -6.36 1.41
C GLU A 363 -27.81 -5.89 0.69
N SER A 364 -26.76 -5.58 1.45
CA SER A 364 -25.47 -5.13 0.91
C SER A 364 -24.78 -6.25 0.12
N LEU A 365 -24.80 -7.48 0.65
CA LEU A 365 -24.28 -8.68 -0.02
C LEU A 365 -25.05 -8.96 -1.32
N PHE A 366 -26.38 -8.84 -1.31
CA PHE A 366 -27.20 -8.94 -2.53
C PHE A 366 -26.78 -7.91 -3.58
N ARG A 367 -26.65 -6.62 -3.23
CA ARG A 367 -26.23 -5.58 -4.20
C ARG A 367 -24.83 -5.84 -4.77
N VAL A 368 -23.90 -6.36 -3.95
CA VAL A 368 -22.55 -6.78 -4.38
C VAL A 368 -22.60 -7.98 -5.33
N LEU A 369 -23.38 -9.01 -5.00
CA LEU A 369 -23.53 -10.23 -5.80
C LEU A 369 -24.28 -9.96 -7.11
N HIS A 370 -25.39 -9.23 -7.07
CA HIS A 370 -26.16 -8.84 -8.26
C HIS A 370 -25.31 -8.05 -9.27
N GLY A 371 -24.49 -7.11 -8.82
CA GLY A 371 -23.55 -6.41 -9.71
C GLY A 371 -22.45 -7.28 -10.34
N THR A 372 -22.36 -8.57 -9.96
CA THR A 372 -21.30 -9.52 -10.36
C THR A 372 -21.85 -10.74 -11.12
N TYR A 373 -23.04 -11.23 -10.73
CA TYR A 373 -23.76 -12.36 -11.33
C TYR A 373 -24.97 -11.94 -12.17
N PHE A 374 -25.34 -10.65 -12.15
CA PHE A 374 -26.50 -10.09 -12.84
C PHE A 374 -27.78 -10.88 -12.50
N ASN A 375 -28.60 -11.23 -13.50
CA ASN A 375 -29.89 -11.90 -13.31
C ASN A 375 -29.81 -13.39 -12.89
N ASN A 376 -28.64 -13.92 -12.49
CA ASN A 376 -28.55 -15.29 -11.99
C ASN A 376 -28.89 -15.35 -10.49
N PHE A 377 -30.19 -15.24 -10.20
CA PHE A 377 -30.72 -15.28 -8.83
C PHE A 377 -30.55 -16.64 -8.14
N CYS A 378 -30.33 -17.74 -8.89
CA CYS A 378 -30.04 -19.07 -8.36
C CYS A 378 -28.66 -19.10 -7.70
N SER A 379 -27.62 -18.67 -8.42
CA SER A 379 -26.27 -18.52 -7.87
C SER A 379 -26.19 -17.46 -6.76
N ILE A 380 -26.95 -16.36 -6.85
CA ILE A 380 -26.99 -15.33 -5.78
C ILE A 380 -27.59 -15.90 -4.48
N ALA A 381 -28.74 -16.58 -4.55
CA ALA A 381 -29.36 -17.21 -3.38
C ALA A 381 -28.45 -18.26 -2.74
N ARG A 382 -27.77 -19.09 -3.56
CA ARG A 382 -26.78 -20.07 -3.10
C ARG A 382 -25.60 -19.43 -2.35
N LEU A 383 -25.22 -18.21 -2.68
CA LEU A 383 -24.11 -17.48 -2.06
C LEU A 383 -24.54 -16.65 -0.84
N ILE A 384 -25.81 -16.24 -0.74
CA ILE A 384 -26.38 -15.62 0.46
C ILE A 384 -26.68 -16.69 1.52
N GLY A 385 -27.20 -17.85 1.12
CA GLY A 385 -27.44 -19.03 1.98
C GLY A 385 -28.62 -18.91 2.95
N THR A 386 -28.94 -17.70 3.43
CA THR A 386 -30.04 -17.39 4.35
C THR A 386 -31.37 -17.04 3.66
N LYS A 387 -31.38 -16.96 2.32
CA LYS A 387 -32.53 -16.56 1.50
C LYS A 387 -32.69 -17.50 0.31
N ASN A 388 -33.93 -17.82 -0.06
CA ASN A 388 -34.23 -18.68 -1.20
C ASN A 388 -34.24 -17.90 -2.53
N CYS A 389 -34.33 -18.61 -3.66
CA CYS A 389 -34.18 -18.01 -4.98
C CYS A 389 -35.35 -17.10 -5.39
N LYS A 390 -36.57 -17.45 -4.97
CA LYS A 390 -37.76 -16.61 -5.12
C LYS A 390 -37.64 -15.31 -4.30
N GLU A 391 -37.22 -15.39 -3.03
CA GLU A 391 -37.00 -14.21 -2.17
C GLU A 391 -35.96 -13.24 -2.74
N VAL A 392 -34.85 -13.79 -3.27
CA VAL A 392 -33.79 -13.00 -3.94
C VAL A 392 -34.31 -12.32 -5.20
N TYR A 393 -35.19 -12.97 -5.96
CA TYR A 393 -35.85 -12.37 -7.13
C TYR A 393 -36.87 -11.29 -6.73
N GLU A 394 -37.68 -11.54 -5.70
CA GLU A 394 -38.67 -10.58 -5.19
C GLU A 394 -37.99 -9.33 -4.60
N PHE A 395 -36.83 -9.48 -3.94
CA PHE A 395 -35.98 -8.35 -3.53
C PHE A 395 -35.42 -7.59 -4.75
N ALA A 396 -34.94 -8.29 -5.79
CA ALA A 396 -34.47 -7.67 -7.03
C ALA A 396 -35.55 -6.88 -7.80
N VAL A 397 -36.81 -7.34 -7.73
CA VAL A 397 -37.98 -6.61 -8.24
C VAL A 397 -38.20 -5.33 -7.42
N ASN A 398 -38.15 -5.42 -6.08
CA ASN A 398 -38.43 -4.30 -5.18
C ASN A 398 -37.37 -3.18 -5.26
N GLU A 399 -36.09 -3.51 -5.43
CA GLU A 399 -35.03 -2.51 -5.70
C GLU A 399 -35.00 -2.03 -7.17
N ALA A 400 -35.89 -2.54 -8.02
CA ALA A 400 -35.95 -2.27 -9.47
C ALA A 400 -34.64 -2.59 -10.23
N LEU A 401 -33.79 -3.47 -9.69
CA LEU A 401 -32.43 -3.72 -10.17
C LEU A 401 -32.33 -4.66 -11.39
N ILE A 402 -33.44 -5.23 -11.86
CA ILE A 402 -33.45 -6.22 -12.96
C ILE A 402 -32.82 -5.64 -14.24
N HIS A 403 -31.64 -6.16 -14.61
CA HIS A 403 -31.00 -5.78 -15.85
C HIS A 403 -31.79 -6.32 -17.05
N ARG A 404 -32.21 -5.41 -17.95
CA ARG A 404 -32.78 -5.79 -19.25
C ARG A 404 -31.71 -6.50 -20.09
N VAL A 405 -31.86 -7.81 -20.26
CA VAL A 405 -31.03 -8.60 -21.17
C VAL A 405 -31.42 -8.25 -22.61
N PRO A 406 -30.49 -7.83 -23.49
CA PRO A 406 -30.75 -7.76 -24.92
C PRO A 406 -31.05 -9.16 -25.44
N LEU A 407 -32.15 -9.32 -26.17
CA LEU A 407 -32.42 -10.55 -26.93
C LEU A 407 -31.51 -10.56 -28.17
N GLU A 408 -30.28 -11.02 -28.02
CA GLU A 408 -29.44 -11.35 -29.17
C GLU A 408 -29.97 -12.63 -29.82
N ASP A 409 -30.27 -12.54 -31.11
CA ASP A 409 -30.73 -13.68 -31.91
C ASP A 409 -29.57 -14.66 -32.16
N GLY A 410 -29.90 -15.94 -32.35
CA GLY A 410 -28.96 -17.03 -32.16
C GLY A 410 -27.88 -17.17 -33.23
N GLY A 411 -26.61 -17.00 -32.84
CA GLY A 411 -25.54 -17.85 -33.36
C GLY A 411 -24.23 -17.18 -33.83
N ILE A 412 -23.28 -17.01 -32.90
CA ILE A 412 -21.85 -17.05 -33.24
C ILE A 412 -21.15 -18.09 -32.36
N SER A 413 -20.79 -19.22 -32.96
CA SER A 413 -19.95 -20.24 -32.32
C SER A 413 -18.54 -19.69 -32.06
N PRO A 414 -17.89 -19.99 -30.92
CA PRO A 414 -16.54 -19.53 -30.61
C PRO A 414 -15.49 -20.20 -31.51
N GLN A 415 -15.34 -19.67 -32.73
CA GLN A 415 -14.29 -20.09 -33.66
C GLN A 415 -12.91 -19.87 -33.01
N LYS A 416 -12.16 -20.96 -32.83
CA LYS A 416 -10.74 -20.95 -32.44
C LYS A 416 -9.87 -20.37 -33.57
N LYS A 417 -10.05 -19.10 -33.91
CA LYS A 417 -9.24 -18.37 -34.89
C LYS A 417 -7.80 -18.33 -34.39
N LYS A 418 -6.86 -18.92 -35.14
CA LYS A 418 -5.42 -18.75 -34.89
C LYS A 418 -5.10 -17.26 -34.90
N ARG A 419 -4.68 -16.71 -33.76
CA ARG A 419 -4.07 -15.37 -33.65
C ARG A 419 -2.95 -15.27 -34.70
N LYS A 420 -3.19 -14.57 -35.82
CA LYS A 420 -2.14 -14.31 -36.82
C LYS A 420 -1.06 -13.45 -36.13
N HIS A 421 0.20 -13.88 -36.23
CA HIS A 421 1.30 -13.11 -35.68
C HIS A 421 1.50 -11.89 -36.57
N ARG A 422 1.30 -10.68 -36.04
CA ARG A 422 2.01 -9.52 -36.58
C ARG A 422 3.48 -9.73 -36.21
N ALA A 423 4.38 -9.65 -37.19
CA ALA A 423 5.80 -9.57 -36.86
C ALA A 423 6.03 -8.29 -36.05
N LEU A 424 6.96 -8.31 -35.10
CA LEU A 424 7.45 -7.06 -34.53
C LEU A 424 8.20 -6.35 -35.67
N SER A 425 7.56 -5.36 -36.29
CA SER A 425 8.24 -4.41 -37.16
C SER A 425 9.41 -3.82 -36.37
N SER A 426 10.58 -3.74 -36.98
CA SER A 426 11.86 -3.49 -36.30
C SER A 426 12.04 -2.03 -35.88
N VAL A 427 11.07 -1.51 -35.12
CA VAL A 427 11.27 -0.42 -34.17
C VAL A 427 12.05 -1.03 -33.00
N ALA A 428 13.36 -1.12 -33.17
CA ALA A 428 14.21 -0.86 -32.02
C ALA A 428 13.89 0.57 -31.54
N PRO A 429 13.83 0.85 -30.24
CA PRO A 429 13.81 2.24 -29.80
C PRO A 429 15.05 2.92 -30.36
N ASP A 430 14.88 4.05 -31.04
CA ASP A 430 16.01 4.82 -31.55
C ASP A 430 16.83 5.28 -30.34
N ASN A 431 18.07 4.80 -30.24
CA ASN A 431 18.88 4.91 -29.02
C ASN A 431 19.53 6.31 -28.89
N SER A 432 18.82 7.36 -29.31
CA SER A 432 19.22 8.77 -29.25
C SER A 432 18.81 9.45 -27.94
N SER A 433 17.85 8.88 -27.20
CA SER A 433 17.50 9.30 -25.83
C SER A 433 17.61 8.12 -24.87
N ASN A 434 18.63 8.12 -23.99
CA ASN A 434 18.83 7.09 -22.95
C ASN A 434 17.80 7.19 -21.78
N GLN A 435 16.64 7.79 -22.02
CA GLN A 435 15.63 8.12 -21.02
C GLN A 435 14.62 6.97 -20.90
N VAL A 436 14.73 6.21 -19.82
CA VAL A 436 13.79 5.13 -19.49
C VAL A 436 12.89 5.61 -18.37
N TYR A 437 11.58 5.61 -18.58
CA TYR A 437 10.57 6.05 -17.60
C TYR A 437 9.82 4.85 -17.00
N ASN A 438 9.39 4.96 -15.75
CA ASN A 438 8.70 3.90 -15.02
C ASN A 438 7.32 3.58 -15.63
N TYR A 439 6.97 2.29 -15.67
CA TYR A 439 5.71 1.86 -16.27
C TYR A 439 4.50 2.12 -15.34
N GLN A 440 3.57 2.93 -15.83
CA GLN A 440 2.23 3.13 -15.27
C GLN A 440 1.15 2.58 -16.22
N PRO A 441 0.11 1.87 -15.73
CA PRO A 441 -0.98 1.40 -16.58
C PRO A 441 -1.85 2.54 -17.11
N CYS A 442 -2.02 2.62 -18.44
CA CYS A 442 -2.92 3.59 -19.04
C CYS A 442 -4.40 3.20 -18.88
N ASP A 443 -5.27 4.19 -18.68
CA ASP A 443 -6.73 4.06 -18.63
C ASP A 443 -7.38 5.22 -19.39
N HIS A 444 -7.94 4.91 -20.56
CA HIS A 444 -8.60 5.85 -21.47
C HIS A 444 -9.69 5.08 -22.23
N PRO A 445 -10.90 4.91 -21.66
CA PRO A 445 -11.84 3.88 -22.08
C PRO A 445 -12.35 4.00 -23.54
N ASP A 446 -12.41 5.23 -24.07
CA ASP A 446 -13.01 5.54 -25.38
C ASP A 446 -11.99 5.90 -26.46
N HIS A 447 -10.68 5.72 -26.19
CA HIS A 447 -9.59 6.12 -27.09
C HIS A 447 -8.55 5.00 -27.29
N PRO A 448 -7.92 4.88 -28.48
CA PRO A 448 -6.83 3.94 -28.72
C PRO A 448 -5.54 4.37 -28.00
N CYS A 449 -4.54 3.49 -27.94
CA CYS A 449 -3.19 3.90 -27.52
C CYS A 449 -2.45 4.59 -28.68
N ASP A 450 -2.72 5.88 -28.88
CA ASP A 450 -2.00 6.75 -29.80
C ASP A 450 -0.95 7.63 -29.07
N SER A 451 -0.48 8.71 -29.69
CA SER A 451 0.50 9.64 -29.13
C SER A 451 0.05 10.38 -27.85
N SER A 452 -1.24 10.36 -27.50
CA SER A 452 -1.77 10.87 -26.23
C SER A 452 -1.72 9.86 -25.07
N CYS A 453 -1.42 8.59 -25.37
CA CYS A 453 -1.40 7.53 -24.38
C CYS A 453 -0.14 7.64 -23.49
N PRO A 454 -0.26 7.65 -22.15
CA PRO A 454 0.88 7.74 -21.24
C PRO A 454 1.96 6.66 -21.47
N CYS A 455 1.57 5.45 -21.86
CA CYS A 455 2.54 4.40 -22.23
C CYS A 455 3.34 4.78 -23.49
N VAL A 456 2.67 5.27 -24.54
CA VAL A 456 3.32 5.67 -25.80
C VAL A 456 4.21 6.90 -25.59
N MET A 457 3.74 7.89 -24.83
CA MET A 457 4.51 9.09 -24.46
C MET A 457 5.79 8.76 -23.69
N THR A 458 5.75 7.77 -22.79
CA THR A 458 6.91 7.28 -22.03
C THR A 458 7.72 6.19 -22.77
N GLN A 459 7.44 5.95 -24.06
CA GLN A 459 8.03 4.89 -24.89
C GLN A 459 7.89 3.46 -24.32
N ASN A 460 6.94 3.26 -23.40
CA ASN A 460 6.64 1.99 -22.76
C ASN A 460 5.58 1.18 -23.54
N PHE A 461 5.75 -0.14 -23.56
CA PHE A 461 4.70 -1.05 -24.02
C PHE A 461 3.51 -1.09 -23.04
N CYS A 462 2.31 -1.32 -23.56
CA CYS A 462 1.11 -1.52 -22.73
C CYS A 462 1.09 -2.94 -22.13
N GLU A 463 1.20 -3.06 -20.81
CA GLU A 463 1.15 -4.36 -20.12
C GLU A 463 -0.29 -4.87 -19.92
N LYS A 464 -0.40 -6.12 -19.44
CA LYS A 464 -1.66 -6.75 -19.01
C LYS A 464 -2.49 -5.94 -17.99
N PHE A 465 -1.90 -4.93 -17.34
CA PHE A 465 -2.57 -4.05 -16.39
C PHE A 465 -3.25 -2.82 -17.03
N CYS A 466 -2.83 -2.42 -18.23
CA CYS A 466 -3.45 -1.30 -18.97
C CYS A 466 -4.92 -1.60 -19.28
N GLN A 467 -5.78 -0.58 -19.17
CA GLN A 467 -7.21 -0.66 -19.48
C GLN A 467 -7.56 -0.32 -20.93
N CYS A 468 -6.57 -0.18 -21.82
CA CYS A 468 -6.78 -0.17 -23.27
C CYS A 468 -7.30 -1.54 -23.80
N GLU A 469 -7.71 -1.58 -25.08
CA GLU A 469 -8.27 -2.77 -25.74
C GLU A 469 -7.34 -4.00 -25.75
N HIS A 470 -7.90 -5.20 -25.86
CA HIS A 470 -7.14 -6.46 -25.92
C HIS A 470 -6.33 -6.64 -27.22
N GLU A 471 -6.66 -5.90 -28.28
CA GLU A 471 -5.95 -5.90 -29.56
C GLU A 471 -5.09 -4.64 -29.78
N CYS A 472 -4.92 -3.81 -28.73
CA CYS A 472 -4.09 -2.61 -28.75
C CYS A 472 -2.68 -2.91 -29.29
N GLN A 473 -2.26 -2.13 -30.30
CA GLN A 473 -1.03 -2.37 -31.06
C GLN A 473 0.25 -2.14 -30.24
N ASN A 474 0.18 -1.33 -29.18
CA ASN A 474 1.29 -1.09 -28.25
C ASN A 474 1.41 -2.18 -27.15
N ARG A 475 0.54 -3.20 -27.12
CA ARG A 475 0.66 -4.27 -26.11
C ARG A 475 1.83 -5.20 -26.40
N PHE A 476 2.65 -5.49 -25.39
CA PHE A 476 3.72 -6.48 -25.53
C PHE A 476 3.12 -7.89 -25.74
N PRO A 477 3.49 -8.63 -26.81
CA PRO A 477 2.78 -9.86 -27.20
C PRO A 477 3.24 -11.14 -26.47
N GLY A 478 4.28 -11.06 -25.63
CA GLY A 478 4.96 -12.22 -25.05
C GLY A 478 5.90 -12.92 -26.04
N CYS A 479 6.28 -14.16 -25.74
CA CYS A 479 7.08 -15.01 -26.62
C CYS A 479 6.42 -16.36 -26.91
N ARG A 480 6.85 -17.00 -28.00
CA ARG A 480 6.43 -18.36 -28.43
C ARG A 480 7.60 -19.35 -28.47
N CYS A 481 8.64 -19.08 -27.69
CA CYS A 481 9.81 -19.95 -27.55
C CYS A 481 9.39 -21.28 -26.89
N LYS A 482 10.13 -22.36 -27.16
CA LYS A 482 9.87 -23.68 -26.54
C LYS A 482 10.59 -23.88 -25.19
N THR A 483 11.72 -23.19 -24.98
CA THR A 483 12.61 -23.38 -23.82
C THR A 483 13.68 -22.27 -23.79
N GLN A 484 14.39 -22.16 -22.67
CA GLN A 484 15.51 -21.28 -22.30
C GLN A 484 15.25 -19.77 -22.35
N CYS A 485 14.76 -19.21 -23.46
CA CYS A 485 14.51 -17.76 -23.61
C CYS A 485 15.70 -16.83 -23.33
N ASN A 486 16.94 -17.32 -23.36
CA ASN A 486 18.17 -16.63 -22.93
C ASN A 486 19.01 -16.07 -24.11
N THR A 487 18.43 -15.93 -25.29
CA THR A 487 19.12 -15.44 -26.50
C THR A 487 18.28 -14.38 -27.23
N LYS A 488 18.91 -13.64 -28.15
CA LYS A 488 18.24 -12.63 -29.00
C LYS A 488 17.13 -13.19 -29.90
N GLN A 489 16.96 -14.52 -30.00
CA GLN A 489 15.82 -15.16 -30.67
C GLN A 489 14.50 -15.03 -29.87
N CYS A 490 14.59 -14.77 -28.56
CA CYS A 490 13.42 -14.54 -27.71
C CYS A 490 13.06 -13.04 -27.69
N PRO A 491 11.83 -12.64 -28.10
CA PRO A 491 11.40 -11.24 -28.06
C PRO A 491 11.49 -10.60 -26.66
N CYS A 492 11.21 -11.36 -25.59
CA CYS A 492 11.36 -10.86 -24.21
C CYS A 492 12.82 -10.48 -23.91
N TYR A 493 13.75 -11.41 -24.15
CA TYR A 493 15.17 -11.21 -23.86
C TYR A 493 15.80 -10.10 -24.71
N LEU A 494 15.42 -10.03 -25.99
CA LEU A 494 15.84 -8.99 -26.92
C LEU A 494 15.35 -7.60 -26.46
N ALA A 495 14.10 -7.50 -26.00
CA ALA A 495 13.51 -6.28 -25.47
C ALA A 495 13.90 -5.97 -24.00
N VAL A 496 14.88 -6.70 -23.42
CA VAL A 496 15.34 -6.49 -22.03
C VAL A 496 14.24 -6.74 -20.99
N ARG A 497 13.45 -7.79 -21.20
CA ARG A 497 12.32 -8.20 -20.35
C ARG A 497 12.39 -9.65 -19.90
N GLU A 498 11.89 -9.95 -18.71
CA GLU A 498 11.54 -11.33 -18.34
C GLU A 498 10.28 -11.82 -19.09
N CYS A 499 10.09 -13.14 -19.13
CA CYS A 499 8.93 -13.78 -19.74
C CYS A 499 7.73 -13.72 -18.81
N ASP A 500 6.79 -12.84 -19.13
CA ASP A 500 5.49 -12.71 -18.45
C ASP A 500 4.73 -14.06 -18.45
N PRO A 501 4.33 -14.59 -17.27
CA PRO A 501 3.69 -15.90 -17.14
C PRO A 501 2.27 -15.94 -17.73
N ASP A 502 1.57 -14.82 -17.86
CA ASP A 502 0.22 -14.76 -18.43
C ASP A 502 0.24 -14.69 -19.98
N LEU A 503 1.42 -14.50 -20.57
CA LEU A 503 1.61 -14.35 -22.03
C LEU A 503 2.49 -15.45 -22.63
N CYS A 504 3.55 -15.88 -21.92
CA CYS A 504 4.61 -16.74 -22.46
C CYS A 504 4.33 -18.24 -22.26
N MET A 505 3.09 -18.66 -22.56
CA MET A 505 2.50 -19.99 -22.29
C MET A 505 3.17 -21.20 -22.98
N THR A 506 4.34 -21.05 -23.62
CA THR A 506 5.01 -22.14 -24.37
C THR A 506 6.46 -22.36 -24.00
N CYS A 507 7.08 -21.44 -23.24
CA CYS A 507 8.50 -21.55 -22.88
C CYS A 507 8.75 -22.11 -21.48
N GLY A 508 7.68 -22.38 -20.73
CA GLY A 508 7.71 -22.79 -19.32
C GLY A 508 7.66 -21.66 -18.30
N ALA A 509 7.52 -20.40 -18.71
CA ALA A 509 7.43 -19.28 -17.76
C ALA A 509 6.16 -19.31 -16.88
N ALA A 510 5.12 -20.04 -17.31
CA ALA A 510 3.86 -20.25 -16.60
C ALA A 510 3.80 -21.57 -15.81
N ASP A 511 4.80 -22.45 -15.98
CA ASP A 511 4.73 -23.85 -15.57
C ASP A 511 5.35 -24.08 -14.18
N HIS A 512 4.78 -25.02 -13.43
CA HIS A 512 5.35 -25.59 -12.19
C HIS A 512 5.92 -24.55 -11.19
N TRP A 513 5.03 -23.72 -10.63
CA TRP A 513 5.36 -22.64 -9.69
C TRP A 513 6.24 -23.03 -8.50
N ASP A 514 6.15 -24.26 -8.00
CA ASP A 514 6.97 -24.76 -6.89
C ASP A 514 8.36 -25.28 -7.34
N SER A 515 8.55 -25.60 -8.63
CA SER A 515 9.79 -26.17 -9.14
C SER A 515 10.86 -25.10 -9.38
N LYS A 516 11.98 -25.17 -8.66
CA LYS A 516 13.16 -24.33 -8.95
C LYS A 516 13.77 -24.61 -10.32
N VAL A 517 13.51 -25.78 -10.90
CA VAL A 517 13.93 -26.14 -12.27
C VAL A 517 12.76 -25.90 -13.23
N VAL A 518 12.91 -24.91 -14.10
CA VAL A 518 11.94 -24.57 -15.16
C VAL A 518 12.70 -24.40 -16.48
N SER A 519 12.03 -24.73 -17.60
CA SER A 519 12.63 -24.68 -18.93
C SER A 519 12.97 -23.26 -19.39
N CYS A 520 12.21 -22.25 -18.97
CA CYS A 520 12.54 -20.84 -19.17
C CYS A 520 13.65 -20.41 -18.18
N LYS A 521 14.73 -19.81 -18.69
CA LYS A 521 15.81 -19.18 -17.88
C LYS A 521 15.66 -17.66 -17.77
N ASN A 522 14.60 -17.11 -18.35
CA ASN A 522 14.30 -15.68 -18.45
C ASN A 522 13.08 -15.32 -17.58
N CYS A 523 13.01 -15.91 -16.38
CA CYS A 523 11.96 -15.72 -15.36
C CYS A 523 12.54 -15.93 -13.94
N SER A 524 13.82 -15.58 -13.77
CA SER A 524 14.63 -15.86 -12.59
C SER A 524 14.45 -14.77 -11.53
N ILE A 525 14.27 -13.52 -11.94
CA ILE A 525 14.00 -12.38 -11.05
C ILE A 525 12.56 -12.47 -10.51
N GLN A 526 11.57 -12.74 -11.37
CA GLN A 526 10.17 -12.85 -10.94
C GLN A 526 9.90 -14.05 -10.01
N ARG A 527 10.72 -15.10 -10.10
CA ARG A 527 10.63 -16.30 -9.25
C ARG A 527 11.67 -16.36 -8.12
N GLY A 528 12.51 -15.32 -7.96
CA GLY A 528 13.53 -15.26 -6.90
C GLY A 528 14.59 -16.37 -6.96
N LEU A 529 14.91 -16.90 -8.14
CA LEU A 529 15.82 -18.04 -8.37
C LEU A 529 17.30 -17.64 -8.27
N LYS A 530 17.66 -16.95 -7.18
CA LYS A 530 19.04 -16.50 -6.90
C LYS A 530 19.93 -17.62 -6.36
N LYS A 531 21.22 -17.48 -6.63
CA LYS A 531 22.31 -18.34 -6.17
C LYS A 531 22.58 -18.16 -4.68
N HIS A 532 23.21 -19.14 -4.05
CA HIS A 532 23.53 -19.04 -2.62
C HIS A 532 24.79 -18.18 -2.38
N LEU A 533 24.59 -17.00 -1.80
CA LEU A 533 25.65 -16.05 -1.47
C LEU A 533 26.15 -16.19 -0.02
N LEU A 534 27.45 -16.00 0.17
CA LEU A 534 28.20 -15.96 1.43
C LEU A 534 28.70 -14.52 1.69
N LEU A 535 29.03 -14.22 2.93
CA LEU A 535 29.54 -12.92 3.39
C LEU A 535 30.79 -13.17 4.23
N ALA A 536 31.88 -12.49 3.91
CA ALA A 536 33.15 -12.52 4.64
C ALA A 536 33.86 -11.16 4.45
N PRO A 537 34.95 -10.85 5.18
CA PRO A 537 35.80 -9.71 4.83
C PRO A 537 36.24 -9.81 3.36
N SER A 538 36.31 -8.69 2.66
CA SER A 538 36.83 -8.62 1.28
C SER A 538 38.36 -8.62 1.28
N ASP A 539 38.96 -9.16 0.23
CA ASP A 539 40.40 -9.00 -0.02
C ASP A 539 40.76 -7.58 -0.52
N VAL A 540 39.76 -6.76 -0.89
CA VAL A 540 39.93 -5.37 -1.35
C VAL A 540 39.59 -4.37 -0.24
N ALA A 541 38.34 -4.35 0.23
CA ALA A 541 37.88 -3.39 1.24
C ALA A 541 36.61 -3.86 1.97
N GLY A 542 36.59 -3.74 3.30
CA GLY A 542 35.39 -3.92 4.09
C GLY A 542 34.83 -5.35 4.04
N TRP A 543 33.56 -5.49 3.63
CA TRP A 543 32.86 -6.76 3.49
C TRP A 543 32.68 -7.13 2.02
N GLY A 544 32.93 -8.40 1.68
CA GLY A 544 32.80 -8.96 0.33
C GLY A 544 31.73 -10.05 0.23
N THR A 545 31.18 -10.24 -0.97
CA THR A 545 30.17 -11.27 -1.27
C THR A 545 30.78 -12.40 -2.07
N PHE A 546 30.74 -13.61 -1.54
CA PHE A 546 31.37 -14.78 -2.13
C PHE A 546 30.32 -15.81 -2.59
N ILE A 547 30.57 -16.51 -3.69
CA ILE A 547 29.56 -17.42 -4.27
C ILE A 547 29.75 -18.88 -3.82
N LYS A 548 28.70 -19.52 -3.28
CA LYS A 548 28.78 -20.89 -2.74
C LYS A 548 28.82 -21.98 -3.81
N GLU A 549 28.38 -21.69 -5.03
CA GLU A 549 28.22 -22.64 -6.13
C GLU A 549 28.80 -22.04 -7.42
N PRO A 550 29.40 -22.83 -8.32
CA PRO A 550 29.93 -22.31 -9.57
C PRO A 550 28.81 -21.85 -10.50
N VAL A 551 29.06 -20.78 -11.25
CA VAL A 551 28.07 -20.10 -12.11
C VAL A 551 28.61 -19.88 -13.51
N GLN A 552 27.75 -20.11 -14.51
CA GLN A 552 28.11 -20.01 -15.92
C GLN A 552 27.96 -18.59 -16.47
N LYS A 553 28.68 -18.27 -17.54
CA LYS A 553 28.59 -16.95 -18.19
C LYS A 553 27.14 -16.61 -18.59
N ASN A 554 26.73 -15.38 -18.31
CA ASN A 554 25.39 -14.81 -18.48
C ASN A 554 24.29 -15.47 -17.62
N GLU A 555 24.63 -16.32 -16.66
CA GLU A 555 23.67 -16.87 -15.70
C GLU A 555 23.36 -15.85 -14.59
N PHE A 556 22.13 -15.90 -14.07
CA PHE A 556 21.64 -15.01 -13.01
C PHE A 556 22.22 -15.40 -11.65
N ILE A 557 22.71 -14.41 -10.91
CA ILE A 557 23.27 -14.58 -9.57
C ILE A 557 22.27 -14.15 -8.52
N SER A 558 21.86 -12.87 -8.53
CA SER A 558 20.86 -12.32 -7.62
C SER A 558 20.27 -11.05 -8.22
N GLU A 559 19.09 -10.67 -7.75
CA GLU A 559 18.60 -9.30 -7.89
C GLU A 559 19.34 -8.41 -6.88
N TYR A 560 19.65 -7.17 -7.25
CA TYR A 560 20.06 -6.12 -6.31
C TYR A 560 18.79 -5.47 -5.78
N CYS A 561 18.45 -5.74 -4.51
CA CYS A 561 17.25 -5.20 -3.86
C CYS A 561 17.60 -4.09 -2.89
N GLY A 562 16.74 -3.08 -2.80
CA GLY A 562 16.86 -1.96 -1.86
C GLY A 562 15.53 -1.28 -1.56
N GLU A 563 15.58 -0.16 -0.85
CA GLU A 563 14.53 0.85 -0.87
C GLU A 563 14.42 1.44 -2.28
N LEU A 564 13.22 1.78 -2.72
CA LEU A 564 12.95 2.44 -4.00
C LEU A 564 12.50 3.87 -3.67
N ILE A 565 13.29 4.85 -4.12
CA ILE A 565 13.18 6.28 -3.77
C ILE A 565 13.21 7.15 -5.04
N SER A 566 12.75 8.39 -4.96
CA SER A 566 12.86 9.35 -6.08
C SER A 566 14.34 9.71 -6.38
N GLN A 567 14.58 10.38 -7.51
CA GLN A 567 15.90 10.97 -7.78
C GLN A 567 16.24 12.07 -6.76
N ASP A 568 15.26 12.90 -6.38
CA ASP A 568 15.47 14.02 -5.43
C ASP A 568 15.90 13.51 -4.04
N GLU A 569 15.24 12.47 -3.52
CA GLU A 569 15.64 11.79 -2.27
C GLU A 569 16.99 11.05 -2.43
N ALA A 570 17.31 10.55 -3.63
CA ALA A 570 18.58 9.86 -3.90
C ALA A 570 19.78 10.81 -3.93
N ASP A 571 19.73 11.93 -4.65
CA ASP A 571 20.79 12.96 -4.66
C ASP A 571 21.01 13.53 -3.24
N ARG A 572 19.91 13.65 -2.50
CA ARG A 572 19.87 14.18 -1.15
C ARG A 572 20.42 13.21 -0.09
N ARG A 573 20.19 11.89 -0.22
CA ARG A 573 20.95 10.86 0.51
C ARG A 573 22.41 10.80 0.04
N GLY A 574 22.65 10.96 -1.25
CA GLY A 574 23.95 10.89 -1.92
C GLY A 574 25.00 11.77 -1.25
N ARG A 575 24.69 13.04 -1.00
CA ARG A 575 25.59 13.97 -0.28
C ARG A 575 26.05 13.49 1.09
N ILE A 576 25.17 12.82 1.85
CA ILE A 576 25.53 12.20 3.13
C ILE A 576 26.46 10.99 2.89
N TYR A 577 26.17 10.17 1.88
CA TYR A 577 26.95 8.98 1.54
C TYR A 577 28.33 9.29 0.95
N ASP A 578 28.46 10.38 0.20
CA ASP A 578 29.74 10.91 -0.28
C ASP A 578 30.65 11.37 0.88
N LYS A 579 30.08 12.03 1.89
CA LYS A 579 30.83 12.44 3.09
C LYS A 579 31.27 11.23 3.94
N TYR A 580 30.50 10.14 3.93
CA TYR A 580 30.89 8.85 4.52
C TYR A 580 31.74 7.94 3.60
N MET A 581 32.06 8.37 2.38
CA MET A 581 32.80 7.58 1.37
C MET A 581 32.20 6.17 1.14
N SER A 582 30.88 6.03 1.21
CA SER A 582 30.19 4.74 1.05
C SER A 582 28.72 4.91 0.59
N SER A 583 28.47 4.75 -0.71
CA SER A 583 27.12 4.77 -1.29
C SER A 583 26.64 3.38 -1.74
N PHE A 584 25.36 3.07 -1.52
CA PHE A 584 24.66 1.88 -2.03
C PHE A 584 23.48 2.26 -2.95
N LEU A 585 23.56 3.44 -3.58
CA LEU A 585 22.58 3.92 -4.55
C LEU A 585 22.83 3.28 -5.93
N PHE A 586 21.79 2.71 -6.53
CA PHE A 586 21.81 2.15 -7.88
C PHE A 586 20.66 2.74 -8.71
N ASN A 587 20.96 3.61 -9.68
CA ASN A 587 19.95 4.23 -10.54
C ASN A 587 19.20 3.17 -11.38
N LEU A 588 17.86 3.20 -11.33
CA LEU A 588 17.00 2.18 -11.93
C LEU A 588 16.36 2.65 -13.24
N ASN A 589 15.85 3.88 -13.24
CA ASN A 589 15.18 4.56 -14.36
C ASN A 589 15.07 6.06 -14.01
N ASN A 590 14.63 6.91 -14.95
CA ASN A 590 14.56 8.36 -14.76
C ASN A 590 13.79 8.81 -13.50
N ASP A 591 12.83 8.02 -13.03
CA ASP A 591 11.92 8.42 -11.95
C ASP A 591 12.38 7.89 -10.57
N PHE A 592 13.20 6.82 -10.52
CA PHE A 592 13.55 6.12 -9.28
C PHE A 592 14.98 5.57 -9.21
N VAL A 593 15.51 5.52 -7.99
CA VAL A 593 16.79 4.91 -7.61
C VAL A 593 16.55 3.79 -6.58
N VAL A 594 17.38 2.74 -6.61
CA VAL A 594 17.39 1.68 -5.60
C VAL A 594 18.50 1.93 -4.58
N ASP A 595 18.13 2.23 -3.33
CA ASP A 595 19.04 2.42 -2.20
C ASP A 595 19.12 1.14 -1.35
N ALA A 596 20.25 0.42 -1.39
CA ALA A 596 20.44 -0.76 -0.55
C ALA A 596 20.98 -0.44 0.87
N THR A 597 21.13 0.84 1.25
CA THR A 597 21.79 1.26 2.50
C THR A 597 21.05 0.79 3.75
N ARG A 598 19.77 1.19 3.91
CA ARG A 598 18.96 0.90 5.10
C ARG A 598 18.29 -0.47 5.05
N LYS A 599 17.82 -0.87 3.87
CA LYS A 599 17.18 -2.16 3.58
C LYS A 599 17.79 -2.69 2.29
N GLY A 600 18.09 -3.99 2.21
CA GLY A 600 18.73 -4.55 1.02
C GLY A 600 18.86 -6.06 1.06
N ASN A 601 19.72 -6.64 0.22
CA ASN A 601 19.99 -8.09 0.26
C ASN A 601 21.49 -8.39 0.10
N LYS A 602 21.89 -9.67 0.20
CA LYS A 602 23.31 -10.07 0.24
C LYS A 602 24.19 -9.54 -0.91
N ILE A 603 23.67 -9.31 -2.13
CA ILE A 603 24.51 -8.82 -3.24
C ILE A 603 24.91 -7.34 -3.09
N ARG A 604 24.44 -6.63 -2.05
CA ARG A 604 24.87 -5.26 -1.73
C ARG A 604 26.36 -5.15 -1.36
N PHE A 605 26.99 -6.25 -0.95
CA PHE A 605 28.42 -6.31 -0.60
C PHE A 605 29.26 -6.94 -1.74
N ALA A 606 28.78 -6.90 -2.98
CA ALA A 606 29.58 -7.29 -4.14
C ALA A 606 30.32 -6.04 -4.62
N ASN A 607 31.64 -6.00 -4.42
CA ASN A 607 32.43 -4.78 -4.46
C ASN A 607 32.64 -4.20 -5.87
N HIS A 608 33.15 -2.98 -5.93
CA HIS A 608 33.58 -2.40 -7.19
C HIS A 608 34.88 -3.03 -7.70
N SER A 609 35.02 -3.12 -9.03
CA SER A 609 36.28 -3.32 -9.74
C SER A 609 36.13 -2.78 -11.16
N VAL A 610 37.21 -2.30 -11.78
CA VAL A 610 37.24 -1.97 -13.22
C VAL A 610 37.23 -3.22 -14.11
N ASN A 611 37.66 -4.37 -13.58
CA ASN A 611 37.75 -5.67 -14.28
C ASN A 611 36.77 -6.73 -13.69
N PRO A 612 35.48 -6.42 -13.52
CA PRO A 612 34.57 -7.22 -12.70
C PRO A 612 34.27 -8.60 -13.30
N ASN A 613 33.97 -9.58 -12.44
CA ASN A 613 33.48 -10.90 -12.85
C ASN A 613 31.95 -10.95 -13.06
N CYS A 614 31.20 -9.95 -12.59
CA CYS A 614 29.76 -9.79 -12.80
C CYS A 614 29.42 -8.56 -13.66
N TYR A 615 28.16 -8.46 -14.09
CA TYR A 615 27.57 -7.25 -14.64
C TYR A 615 26.13 -7.09 -14.16
N ALA A 616 25.71 -5.85 -13.96
CA ALA A 616 24.32 -5.50 -13.67
C ALA A 616 23.53 -5.24 -14.97
N LYS A 617 22.22 -5.52 -14.94
CA LYS A 617 21.28 -5.21 -16.01
C LYS A 617 19.91 -4.89 -15.41
N VAL A 618 19.39 -3.70 -15.66
CA VAL A 618 17.98 -3.38 -15.43
C VAL A 618 17.14 -4.21 -16.41
N VAL A 619 16.10 -4.87 -15.90
CA VAL A 619 15.17 -5.71 -16.67
C VAL A 619 13.75 -5.32 -16.32
N MET A 620 12.87 -5.26 -17.32
CA MET A 620 11.43 -5.07 -17.10
C MET A 620 10.77 -6.42 -16.75
N VAL A 621 10.13 -6.49 -15.58
CA VAL A 621 9.60 -7.71 -14.97
C VAL A 621 8.15 -7.49 -14.53
N ASN A 622 7.18 -7.96 -15.31
CA ASN A 622 5.74 -7.75 -15.06
C ASN A 622 5.35 -6.28 -14.80
N GLY A 623 5.96 -5.34 -15.52
CA GLY A 623 5.71 -3.89 -15.36
C GLY A 623 6.61 -3.20 -14.31
N ASP A 624 7.39 -3.95 -13.54
CA ASP A 624 8.35 -3.40 -12.58
C ASP A 624 9.77 -3.43 -13.17
N HIS A 625 10.50 -2.30 -13.11
CA HIS A 625 11.94 -2.30 -13.38
C HIS A 625 12.69 -2.94 -12.20
N ARG A 626 13.58 -3.91 -12.48
CA ARG A 626 14.34 -4.65 -11.45
C ARG A 626 15.79 -4.87 -11.89
N ILE A 627 16.73 -4.80 -10.95
CA ILE A 627 18.18 -4.87 -11.24
C ILE A 627 18.64 -6.32 -11.07
N GLY A 628 18.93 -7.01 -12.17
CA GLY A 628 19.55 -8.34 -12.14
C GLY A 628 21.07 -8.26 -12.21
N ILE A 629 21.76 -8.99 -11.33
CA ILE A 629 23.20 -9.22 -11.38
C ILE A 629 23.47 -10.58 -12.03
N PHE A 630 24.33 -10.60 -13.04
CA PHE A 630 24.64 -11.75 -13.90
C PHE A 630 26.15 -11.95 -14.02
N ALA A 631 26.60 -13.18 -14.27
CA ALA A 631 28.03 -13.48 -14.41
C ALA A 631 28.58 -13.03 -15.79
N LYS A 632 29.65 -12.22 -15.81
CA LYS A 632 30.34 -11.72 -17.03
C LYS A 632 31.25 -12.78 -17.67
N ARG A 633 31.79 -13.67 -16.83
CA ARG A 633 32.55 -14.88 -17.18
C ARG A 633 31.97 -16.09 -16.43
N ALA A 634 32.58 -17.27 -16.56
CA ALA A 634 32.34 -18.34 -15.59
C ALA A 634 32.99 -17.95 -14.25
N ILE A 635 32.34 -18.30 -13.14
CA ILE A 635 32.78 -18.00 -11.78
C ILE A 635 32.82 -19.31 -11.00
N LEU A 636 33.94 -19.57 -10.32
CA LEU A 636 34.18 -20.76 -9.51
C LEU A 636 33.55 -20.63 -8.12
N GLN A 637 33.39 -21.77 -7.43
CA GLN A 637 32.99 -21.79 -6.03
C GLN A 637 34.03 -21.07 -5.17
N GLY A 638 33.57 -20.14 -4.33
CA GLY A 638 34.41 -19.39 -3.40
C GLY A 638 35.00 -18.08 -3.93
N GLU A 639 34.79 -17.71 -5.19
CA GLU A 639 35.20 -16.38 -5.68
C GLU A 639 34.36 -15.25 -5.04
N GLU A 640 35.02 -14.11 -4.73
CA GLU A 640 34.35 -12.84 -4.47
C GLU A 640 33.68 -12.31 -5.74
N LEU A 641 32.53 -11.65 -5.60
CA LEU A 641 31.75 -11.09 -6.69
C LEU A 641 31.98 -9.58 -6.77
N PHE A 642 32.38 -9.12 -7.96
CA PHE A 642 32.61 -7.71 -8.25
C PHE A 642 31.75 -7.25 -9.44
N PHE A 643 31.26 -6.02 -9.41
CA PHE A 643 30.62 -5.38 -10.57
C PHE A 643 31.11 -3.94 -10.80
N ASP A 644 31.01 -3.49 -12.05
CA ASP A 644 31.29 -2.10 -12.43
C ASP A 644 30.15 -1.21 -11.92
N TYR A 645 30.48 -0.27 -11.02
CA TYR A 645 29.55 0.68 -10.41
C TYR A 645 29.27 1.89 -11.32
N ARG A 646 30.10 2.11 -12.36
CA ARG A 646 30.03 3.25 -13.28
C ARG A 646 30.07 4.61 -12.59
N TYR A 647 30.93 4.74 -11.58
CA TYR A 647 31.29 6.02 -11.00
C TYR A 647 31.66 7.04 -12.09
N SER A 648 31.32 8.31 -11.88
CA SER A 648 31.84 9.38 -12.74
C SER A 648 33.38 9.42 -12.64
N GLN A 649 34.05 10.04 -13.63
CA GLN A 649 35.50 10.20 -13.57
C GLN A 649 35.98 11.02 -12.35
N ALA A 650 35.12 11.86 -11.77
CA ALA A 650 35.42 12.59 -10.54
C ALA A 650 35.28 11.71 -9.28
N ASP A 651 34.35 10.75 -9.28
CA ASP A 651 34.06 9.91 -8.11
C ASP A 651 34.92 8.65 -8.07
N ALA A 652 35.27 8.08 -9.23
CA ALA A 652 36.19 6.94 -9.31
C ALA A 652 37.55 7.24 -8.64
N LEU A 653 37.97 8.51 -8.61
CA LEU A 653 39.17 8.98 -7.92
C LEU A 653 39.03 9.03 -6.38
N LYS A 654 37.81 9.13 -5.85
CA LYS A 654 37.53 9.11 -4.40
C LYS A 654 37.43 7.68 -3.86
N TYR A 655 36.74 6.80 -4.59
CA TYR A 655 36.28 5.51 -4.07
C TYR A 655 37.20 4.32 -4.40
N VAL A 656 38.06 4.40 -5.43
CA VAL A 656 38.74 3.23 -6.03
C VAL A 656 40.27 3.28 -5.83
N GLY A 657 40.72 3.69 -4.65
CA GLY A 657 42.15 3.94 -4.38
C GLY A 657 43.07 2.72 -4.49
N ILE A 658 42.55 1.51 -4.24
CA ILE A 658 43.37 0.31 -3.95
C ILE A 658 43.80 -0.47 -5.20
N GLU A 659 43.00 -0.52 -6.28
CA GLU A 659 43.37 -1.27 -7.50
C GLU A 659 44.64 -0.72 -8.19
N ARG A 660 45.13 0.47 -7.81
CA ARG A 660 46.32 1.11 -8.42
C ARG A 660 47.67 0.63 -7.88
N GLU A 661 47.74 0.04 -6.68
CA GLU A 661 49.04 -0.37 -6.12
C GLU A 661 49.50 -1.75 -6.61
N VAL A 662 48.56 -2.62 -7.00
CA VAL A 662 48.85 -4.01 -7.40
C VAL A 662 49.45 -4.11 -8.82
N ASP A 663 49.09 -3.18 -9.72
CA ASP A 663 49.59 -3.13 -11.11
C ASP A 663 50.94 -2.39 -11.25
N MET A 664 51.64 -2.07 -10.14
CA MET A 664 52.89 -1.28 -10.14
C MET A 664 54.09 -1.94 -9.42
N THR A 665 54.09 -3.28 -9.26
CA THR A 665 55.22 -4.06 -8.71
C THR A 665 55.63 -5.23 -9.59
#